data_AF-A0A6M1RE71-F1
#
_entry.id   AF-A0A6M1RE71-F1
#
_cell.length_a   1.000
_cell.length_b   1.000
_cell.length_c   1.000
_cell.angle_alpha   90.00
_cell.angle_beta   90.00
_cell.angle_gamma   90.00
#
_symmetry.space_group_name_H-M   'P 1'
#
loop_
_entity.id
_entity.type
_entity.pdbx_description
1 polymer ?
#
loop_
_entity_poly.entity_id
_entity_poly.type
_entity_poly.pdbx_seq_one_letter_code
_entity_poly.pdbx_strand_id
1 'polypeptide(L)'
;MPLLPFPRAVVSVVAMVAIFFGGWAVEQTPSHLADMIRSPFTWAALIFLGIGVAAELPISRHQRWGRALVTVLDGTGEQVGYGFVVSPQRILTTRRVAEMAVENLADDTLTVRFPHLRTATGEVSVQVRLADSQGDVVALDVVGVERLPRRVLPFRFAAPVVNTKVLVHDPTARNGAGDWVEAEIRSAAQEHVDVKTERNEAPLDAGVCEGVPMVHARTGRLLGMCDGSVGDDATRVLISSTFAGLNTRISLPRRFARAFAEIIAAVVAGLGNWVRGHAIMAVAGAVVLAVVGTVLVIRWIDGPGSTGECLVLDVTSSTEKDDLVQRLATEFETGREVDGRCVDVNVLGLTSGAAMEALASDWDVEIVEPMFERSQTGRSRPDVWLPTSSMWTDLLELDTKKTYETLGPVTESVMVIAVPEGTADGEEVSMEWLKAKAVAGKTAGTGFVLGRDEPLWSTSGLGASMLTYNAAVRAGAAAGASVRITPEAPEDEAVNAWVRELESSVGSYGDEATTYVQDLYCGIVEPVDALVIQKQLVDLYNSGRPSGAEPDCDQLPGYGEKSHPRVRRFESHIPPEGTLAMDHPYVLMPGLSEAQRELAEEFYEFLGEDEAQAAFVEDGFERIGSVDEDDTFPQPEAEAIQRIRAEWDGVRKNSQVILLIDNSGSMNDEVAPGAAKIDRVQSAANAAIGLLAPKDELAVWTFGSSVHKTALAPMGDRISQVRAEIGAIEAGGTTTQLPAAVQAAHDALAQTNDPDNPKTKAVVLLTDGATNLTPDGSDAEENQAANDALVADIAGSESRVRIYTIPYGNSADKCLLEKVAAASGARYYGAGARESLINDVMLAVFGNFGTQAAAANLPSIEAKARIPAGDCGPSSGAGQR
;
A
#
# COMPACT_ATOMS: atom_id res chain seq x y z
N MET A 1 -1.77 59.45 10.15
CA MET A 1 -3.21 59.26 9.87
C MET A 1 -3.39 57.86 9.28
N PRO A 2 -4.02 56.91 9.98
CA PRO A 2 -4.51 55.70 9.34
C PRO A 2 -5.86 56.00 8.66
N LEU A 3 -6.00 55.56 7.42
CA LEU A 3 -7.26 55.62 6.65
C LEU A 3 -8.26 54.63 7.27
N LEU A 4 -9.46 55.12 7.60
CA LEU A 4 -10.60 54.31 8.07
C LEU A 4 -11.13 53.40 6.93
N PRO A 5 -11.68 52.21 7.25
CA PRO A 5 -12.30 51.35 6.26
C PRO A 5 -13.66 51.91 5.81
N PHE A 6 -13.92 51.94 4.50
CA PHE A 6 -15.22 52.34 3.96
C PHE A 6 -16.26 51.21 4.12
N PRO A 7 -17.53 51.52 4.43
CA PRO A 7 -18.58 50.51 4.62
C PRO A 7 -18.97 49.82 3.29
N ARG A 8 -19.24 48.50 3.35
CA ARG A 8 -19.60 47.63 2.20
C ARG A 8 -20.73 48.19 1.31
N ALA A 9 -21.67 48.95 1.87
CA ALA A 9 -22.75 49.59 1.12
C ALA A 9 -22.24 50.60 0.06
N VAL A 10 -21.11 51.27 0.32
CA VAL A 10 -20.50 52.23 -0.62
C VAL A 10 -19.83 51.49 -1.78
N VAL A 11 -19.23 50.33 -1.54
CA VAL A 11 -18.59 49.50 -2.58
C VAL A 11 -19.64 48.93 -3.54
N SER A 12 -20.77 48.43 -3.02
CA SER A 12 -21.88 47.93 -3.85
C SER A 12 -22.58 49.03 -4.65
N VAL A 13 -22.74 50.24 -4.08
CA VAL A 13 -23.29 51.39 -4.81
C VAL A 13 -22.32 51.86 -5.91
N VAL A 14 -21.01 51.85 -5.65
CA VAL A 14 -19.99 52.20 -6.66
C VAL A 14 -19.95 51.16 -7.78
N ALA A 15 -20.03 49.87 -7.47
CA ALA A 15 -20.10 48.81 -8.48
C ALA A 15 -21.37 48.90 -9.32
N MET A 16 -22.53 49.15 -8.70
CA MET A 16 -23.81 49.27 -9.40
C MET A 16 -23.87 50.52 -10.30
N VAL A 17 -23.34 51.66 -9.82
CA VAL A 17 -23.19 52.88 -10.63
C VAL A 17 -22.20 52.66 -11.78
N ALA A 18 -21.08 51.97 -11.54
CA ALA A 18 -20.11 51.65 -12.59
C ALA A 18 -20.69 50.71 -13.66
N ILE A 19 -21.47 49.70 -13.26
CA ILE A 19 -22.15 48.79 -14.21
C ILE A 19 -23.21 49.54 -15.02
N PHE A 20 -23.97 50.45 -14.39
CA PHE A 20 -24.99 51.25 -15.08
C PHE A 20 -24.39 52.21 -16.11
N PHE A 21 -23.32 52.94 -15.75
CA PHE A 21 -22.61 53.81 -16.70
C PHE A 21 -21.81 53.02 -17.75
N GLY A 22 -21.31 51.83 -17.39
CA GLY A 22 -20.69 50.89 -18.32
C GLY A 22 -21.67 50.41 -19.39
N GLY A 23 -22.87 49.97 -19.01
CA GLY A 23 -23.94 49.57 -19.94
C GLY A 23 -24.40 50.71 -20.84
N TRP A 24 -24.62 51.91 -20.29
CA TRP A 24 -24.96 53.09 -21.08
C TRP A 24 -23.86 53.48 -22.08
N ALA A 25 -22.58 53.36 -21.71
CA ALA A 25 -21.46 53.64 -22.59
C ALA A 25 -21.30 52.59 -23.70
N VAL A 26 -21.62 51.31 -23.43
CA VAL A 26 -21.65 50.22 -24.44
C VAL A 26 -22.71 50.50 -25.50
N GLU A 27 -23.90 50.98 -25.14
CA GLU A 27 -24.96 51.32 -26.11
C GLU A 27 -24.58 52.48 -27.04
N GLN A 28 -23.69 53.38 -26.60
CA GLN A 28 -23.17 54.49 -27.40
C GLN A 28 -21.93 54.11 -28.23
N THR A 29 -21.52 52.84 -28.19
CA THR A 29 -20.31 52.36 -28.84
C THR A 29 -20.57 52.02 -30.32
N PRO A 30 -19.81 52.57 -31.29
CA PRO A 30 -20.00 52.24 -32.71
C PRO A 30 -19.69 50.76 -33.00
N SER A 31 -20.46 50.14 -33.90
CA SER A 31 -20.32 48.71 -34.25
C SER A 31 -19.13 48.38 -35.15
N HIS A 32 -18.46 49.40 -35.73
CA HIS A 32 -17.32 49.22 -36.63
C HIS A 32 -15.99 49.32 -35.86
N LEU A 33 -15.17 48.27 -35.94
CA LEU A 33 -13.98 48.04 -35.10
C LEU A 33 -12.97 49.21 -35.08
N ALA A 34 -12.76 49.87 -36.23
CA ALA A 34 -11.80 50.97 -36.37
C ALA A 34 -12.22 52.24 -35.61
N ASP A 35 -13.52 52.51 -35.54
CA ASP A 35 -14.09 53.67 -34.83
C ASP A 35 -14.35 53.34 -33.36
N MET A 36 -14.64 52.07 -33.06
CA MET A 36 -14.76 51.55 -31.70
C MET A 36 -13.49 51.80 -30.88
N ILE A 37 -12.31 51.58 -31.46
CA ILE A 37 -11.02 51.78 -30.77
C ILE A 37 -10.72 53.26 -30.50
N ARG A 38 -11.28 54.17 -31.30
CA ARG A 38 -11.08 55.62 -31.19
C ARG A 38 -12.17 56.32 -30.35
N SER A 39 -13.29 55.66 -30.08
CA SER A 39 -14.39 56.24 -29.35
C SER A 39 -14.08 56.35 -27.85
N PRO A 40 -14.20 57.56 -27.25
CA PRO A 40 -14.01 57.73 -25.82
C PRO A 40 -15.06 56.97 -24.99
N PHE A 41 -16.22 56.65 -25.56
CA PHE A 41 -17.27 55.87 -24.91
C PHE A 41 -16.91 54.39 -24.77
N THR A 42 -16.16 53.81 -25.72
CA THR A 42 -15.62 52.44 -25.60
C THR A 42 -14.64 52.34 -24.45
N TRP A 43 -13.77 53.35 -24.28
CA TRP A 43 -12.80 53.39 -23.20
C TRP A 43 -13.46 53.65 -21.84
N ALA A 44 -14.49 54.51 -21.80
CA ALA A 44 -15.31 54.67 -20.60
C ALA A 44 -16.02 53.36 -20.23
N ALA A 45 -16.60 52.64 -21.20
CA ALA A 45 -17.23 51.34 -20.98
C ALA A 45 -16.24 50.33 -20.40
N LEU A 46 -15.05 50.21 -20.98
CA LEU A 46 -14.00 49.29 -20.51
C LEU A 46 -13.46 49.65 -19.12
N ILE A 47 -13.32 50.94 -18.80
CA ILE A 47 -12.88 51.41 -17.47
C ILE A 47 -13.96 51.11 -16.43
N PHE A 48 -15.24 51.39 -16.71
CA PHE A 48 -16.31 51.16 -15.76
C PHE A 48 -16.65 49.67 -15.59
N LEU A 49 -16.57 48.85 -16.65
CA LEU A 49 -16.62 47.39 -16.56
C LEU A 49 -15.42 46.82 -15.80
N GLY A 50 -14.22 47.36 -16.03
CA GLY A 50 -13.00 46.97 -15.32
C GLY A 50 -13.05 47.33 -13.83
N ILE A 51 -13.63 48.46 -13.43
CA ILE A 51 -13.85 48.84 -12.03
C ILE A 51 -14.92 47.95 -11.39
N GLY A 52 -15.98 47.59 -12.12
CA GLY A 52 -16.98 46.62 -11.67
C GLY A 52 -16.38 45.23 -11.41
N VAL A 53 -15.55 44.73 -12.32
CA VAL A 53 -14.87 43.43 -12.21
C VAL A 53 -13.75 43.46 -11.17
N ALA A 54 -12.98 44.54 -11.05
CA ALA A 54 -11.94 44.69 -10.02
C ALA A 54 -12.53 44.81 -8.60
N ALA A 55 -13.76 45.31 -8.47
CA ALA A 55 -14.50 45.27 -7.21
C ALA A 55 -15.02 43.86 -6.86
N GLU A 56 -15.03 42.92 -7.82
CA GLU A 56 -15.44 41.52 -7.65
C GLU A 56 -14.30 40.49 -7.69
N LEU A 57 -13.05 40.90 -8.00
CA LEU A 57 -11.88 40.01 -8.01
C LEU A 57 -11.27 39.87 -6.61
N PRO A 58 -11.91 39.05 -5.77
CA PRO A 58 -11.27 37.83 -5.33
C PRO A 58 -12.24 36.64 -5.46
N ILE A 59 -11.97 35.70 -6.36
CA ILE A 59 -12.51 34.33 -6.22
C ILE A 59 -11.77 33.71 -5.04
N SER A 60 -12.28 34.03 -3.85
CA SER A 60 -11.63 33.80 -2.57
C SER A 60 -11.59 32.30 -2.25
N ARG A 61 -10.55 31.87 -1.53
CA ARG A 61 -10.43 30.50 -0.99
C ARG A 61 -11.71 30.00 -0.30
N HIS A 62 -12.54 30.92 0.21
CA HIS A 62 -13.82 30.70 0.87
C HIS A 62 -14.91 30.07 -0.04
N GLN A 63 -14.98 30.44 -1.32
CA GLN A 63 -15.95 29.83 -2.25
C GLN A 63 -15.62 28.38 -2.61
N ARG A 64 -14.33 27.99 -2.52
CA ARG A 64 -13.88 26.59 -2.75
C ARG A 64 -14.26 25.68 -1.58
N TRP A 65 -14.14 26.15 -0.34
CA TRP A 65 -14.55 25.37 0.84
C TRP A 65 -16.07 25.20 0.94
N GLY A 66 -16.85 26.20 0.50
CA GLY A 66 -18.31 26.08 0.42
C GLY A 66 -18.79 24.95 -0.51
N ARG A 67 -17.96 24.52 -1.47
CA ARG A 67 -18.23 23.37 -2.35
C ARG A 67 -17.85 22.02 -1.73
N ALA A 68 -17.15 21.99 -0.61
CA ALA A 68 -16.89 20.74 0.14
C ALA A 68 -17.94 20.51 1.23
N LEU A 69 -18.82 21.49 1.46
CA LEU A 69 -19.93 21.38 2.40
C LEU A 69 -21.09 20.62 1.77
N VAL A 70 -21.61 19.66 2.53
CA VAL A 70 -22.76 18.84 2.17
C VAL A 70 -23.81 18.90 3.28
N THR A 71 -25.05 18.57 2.93
CA THR A 71 -26.16 18.55 3.87
C THR A 71 -26.52 17.10 4.21
N VAL A 72 -26.63 16.77 5.49
CA VAL A 72 -27.08 15.45 5.95
C VAL A 72 -28.60 15.51 6.16
N LEU A 73 -29.32 14.53 5.60
CA LEU A 73 -30.77 14.45 5.63
C LEU A 73 -31.23 13.27 6.49
N ASP A 74 -32.38 13.41 7.14
CA ASP A 74 -33.06 12.31 7.83
C ASP A 74 -33.89 11.44 6.86
N GLY A 75 -34.51 10.39 7.40
CA GLY A 75 -35.39 9.48 6.66
C GLY A 75 -36.65 10.12 6.05
N THR A 76 -36.98 11.37 6.41
CA THR A 76 -38.07 12.15 5.80
C THR A 76 -37.59 13.09 4.69
N GLY A 77 -36.26 13.21 4.52
CA GLY A 77 -35.61 14.13 3.60
C GLY A 77 -35.43 15.55 4.17
N GLU A 78 -35.66 15.75 5.47
CA GLU A 78 -35.42 17.01 6.16
C GLU A 78 -33.94 17.11 6.57
N GLN A 79 -33.40 18.33 6.57
CA GLN A 79 -32.01 18.57 6.95
C GLN A 79 -31.84 18.50 8.47
N VAL A 80 -30.92 17.66 8.93
CA VAL A 80 -30.57 17.52 10.34
C VAL A 80 -29.19 18.07 10.70
N GLY A 81 -28.31 18.28 9.72
CA GLY A 81 -27.00 18.86 9.94
C GLY A 81 -26.14 18.93 8.68
N TYR A 82 -24.85 19.20 8.87
CA TYR A 82 -23.88 19.33 7.78
C TYR A 82 -22.79 18.25 7.83
N GLY A 83 -22.16 18.03 6.69
CA GLY A 83 -20.95 17.22 6.56
C GLY A 83 -19.91 17.95 5.71
N PHE A 84 -18.69 17.44 5.76
CA PHE A 84 -17.57 18.01 5.02
C PHE A 84 -16.79 16.93 4.26
N VAL A 85 -16.71 17.07 2.94
CA VAL A 85 -16.01 16.11 2.07
C VAL A 85 -14.50 16.28 2.26
N VAL A 86 -13.81 15.22 2.69
CA VAL A 86 -12.35 15.23 2.93
C VAL A 86 -11.58 14.36 1.94
N SER A 87 -12.25 13.38 1.32
CA SER A 87 -11.71 12.58 0.21
C SER A 87 -12.86 12.18 -0.75
N PRO A 88 -12.56 11.61 -1.93
CA PRO A 88 -13.58 11.15 -2.88
C PRO A 88 -14.54 10.08 -2.34
N GLN A 89 -14.17 9.40 -1.26
CA GLN A 89 -14.99 8.34 -0.63
C GLN A 89 -15.42 8.70 0.79
N ARG A 90 -14.87 9.77 1.39
CA ARG A 90 -15.04 10.04 2.82
C ARG A 90 -15.57 11.43 3.11
N ILE A 91 -16.61 11.45 3.94
CA ILE A 91 -17.25 12.65 4.46
C ILE A 91 -17.12 12.64 5.99
N LEU A 92 -16.74 13.75 6.57
CA LEU A 92 -16.74 13.91 8.03
C LEU A 92 -18.03 14.59 8.47
N THR A 93 -18.57 14.18 9.60
CA THR A 93 -19.63 14.89 10.32
C THR A 93 -19.50 14.63 11.82
N THR A 94 -20.29 15.30 12.66
CA THR A 94 -20.33 14.98 14.10
C THR A 94 -21.20 13.75 14.33
N ARG A 95 -20.87 12.93 15.34
CA ARG A 95 -21.65 11.74 15.69
C ARG A 95 -23.12 12.10 15.90
N ARG A 96 -23.38 13.22 16.57
CA ARG A 96 -24.73 13.73 16.82
C ARG A 96 -25.54 13.97 15.53
N VAL A 97 -24.94 14.54 14.49
CA VAL A 97 -25.63 14.73 13.19
C VAL A 97 -25.96 13.39 12.55
N ALA A 98 -25.05 12.41 12.67
CA ALA A 98 -25.28 11.06 12.17
C ALA A 98 -26.42 10.34 12.95
N GLU A 99 -26.46 10.47 14.29
CA GLU A 99 -27.52 9.92 15.16
C GLU A 99 -28.90 10.56 14.92
N MET A 100 -28.95 11.84 14.51
CA MET A 100 -30.23 12.49 14.17
C MET A 100 -30.78 12.07 12.81
N ALA A 101 -29.92 11.61 11.90
CA ALA A 101 -30.31 11.25 10.55
C ALA A 101 -30.88 9.83 10.43
N VAL A 102 -30.51 8.91 11.33
CA VAL A 102 -30.92 7.49 11.29
C VAL A 102 -31.21 6.94 12.69
N GLU A 103 -32.11 5.96 12.79
CA GLU A 103 -32.47 5.35 14.09
C GLU A 103 -31.37 4.42 14.62
N ASN A 104 -30.64 3.73 13.74
CA ASN A 104 -29.54 2.84 14.11
C ASN A 104 -28.31 3.02 13.20
N LEU A 105 -27.30 3.73 13.71
CA LEU A 105 -26.05 4.04 13.01
C LEU A 105 -25.24 2.84 12.50
N ALA A 106 -25.41 1.66 13.10
CA ALA A 106 -24.65 0.47 12.70
C ALA A 106 -25.25 -0.24 11.47
N ASP A 107 -26.56 -0.12 11.28
CA ASP A 107 -27.31 -0.90 10.29
C ASP A 107 -27.91 -0.03 9.16
N ASP A 108 -28.04 1.29 9.37
CA ASP A 108 -28.70 2.20 8.44
C ASP A 108 -27.74 2.95 7.51
N THR A 109 -28.24 3.38 6.35
CA THR A 109 -27.56 4.32 5.44
C THR A 109 -28.13 5.72 5.59
N LEU A 110 -27.24 6.73 5.58
CA LEU A 110 -27.61 8.14 5.66
C LEU A 110 -27.65 8.76 4.26
N THR A 111 -28.54 9.73 4.05
CA THR A 111 -28.60 10.46 2.79
C THR A 111 -27.85 11.78 2.90
N VAL A 112 -26.87 11.99 2.02
CA VAL A 112 -26.09 13.23 1.95
C VAL A 112 -26.36 13.94 0.63
N ARG A 113 -26.69 15.23 0.72
CA ARG A 113 -27.03 16.08 -0.42
C ARG A 113 -25.92 17.07 -0.73
N PHE A 114 -25.64 17.26 -2.01
CA PHE A 114 -24.63 18.18 -2.54
C PHE A 114 -25.32 19.44 -3.09
N PRO A 115 -25.48 20.50 -2.28
CA PRO A 115 -26.26 21.69 -2.67
C PRO A 115 -25.67 22.47 -3.85
N HIS A 116 -24.39 22.24 -4.17
CA HIS A 116 -23.65 22.93 -5.23
C HIS A 116 -23.58 22.12 -6.54
N LEU A 117 -24.05 20.88 -6.57
CA LEU A 117 -24.10 20.04 -7.77
C LEU A 117 -25.52 19.98 -8.30
N ARG A 118 -25.72 20.40 -9.56
CA ARG A 118 -27.01 20.35 -10.25
C ARG A 118 -26.90 19.49 -11.49
N THR A 119 -27.82 18.53 -11.61
CA THR A 119 -28.04 17.75 -12.83
C THR A 119 -29.29 18.28 -13.56
N ALA A 120 -29.56 17.78 -14.76
CA ALA A 120 -30.79 18.11 -15.50
C ALA A 120 -32.08 17.70 -14.75
N THR A 121 -31.98 16.79 -13.77
CA THR A 121 -33.09 16.22 -12.99
C THR A 121 -33.18 16.72 -11.55
N GLY A 122 -32.22 17.53 -11.06
CA GLY A 122 -32.26 18.09 -9.71
C GLY A 122 -30.91 18.12 -8.98
N GLU A 123 -30.96 18.37 -7.68
CA GLU A 123 -29.81 18.31 -6.76
C GLU A 123 -29.31 16.86 -6.61
N VAL A 124 -28.00 16.67 -6.41
CA VAL A 124 -27.38 15.34 -6.27
C VAL A 124 -27.42 14.88 -4.80
N SER A 125 -27.92 13.68 -4.55
CA SER A 125 -27.89 13.03 -3.23
C SER A 125 -27.25 11.64 -3.33
N VAL A 126 -26.51 11.25 -2.30
CA VAL A 126 -25.73 10.00 -2.24
C VAL A 126 -26.00 9.30 -0.91
N GLN A 127 -26.06 7.97 -0.92
CA GLN A 127 -26.13 7.17 0.30
C GLN A 127 -24.74 6.99 0.89
N VAL A 128 -24.61 7.14 2.21
CA VAL A 128 -23.36 6.94 2.94
C VAL A 128 -23.60 6.02 4.14
N ARG A 129 -22.55 5.35 4.63
CA ARG A 129 -22.58 4.50 5.81
C ARG A 129 -21.46 4.90 6.76
N LEU A 130 -21.68 4.68 8.05
CA LEU A 130 -20.65 4.89 9.06
C LEU A 130 -19.43 4.00 8.81
N ALA A 131 -18.24 4.60 8.70
CA ALA A 131 -16.98 3.93 8.45
C ALA A 131 -16.17 3.70 9.73
N ASP A 132 -16.27 4.63 10.69
CA ASP A 132 -15.64 4.56 11.99
C ASP A 132 -16.61 5.03 13.07
N SER A 133 -16.77 4.21 14.11
CA SER A 133 -17.65 4.47 15.24
C SER A 133 -16.91 4.98 16.47
N GLN A 134 -15.61 5.28 16.42
CA GLN A 134 -14.83 5.74 17.58
C GLN A 134 -14.63 7.27 17.56
N GLY A 135 -15.22 7.98 18.52
CA GLY A 135 -15.06 9.44 18.72
C GLY A 135 -16.27 10.29 18.34
N ASP A 136 -16.20 11.59 18.67
CA ASP A 136 -17.32 12.54 18.51
C ASP A 136 -17.44 13.15 17.10
N VAL A 137 -16.38 13.01 16.29
CA VAL A 137 -16.41 13.23 14.85
C VAL A 137 -16.33 11.87 14.17
N VAL A 138 -17.27 11.59 13.28
CA VAL A 138 -17.38 10.31 12.57
C VAL A 138 -17.05 10.46 11.10
N ALA A 139 -16.51 9.39 10.52
CA ALA A 139 -16.30 9.26 9.09
C ALA A 139 -17.48 8.49 8.47
N LEU A 140 -18.01 9.01 7.38
CA LEU A 140 -19.02 8.39 6.55
C LEU A 140 -18.39 8.03 5.21
N ASP A 141 -18.50 6.77 4.82
CA ASP A 141 -18.05 6.27 3.52
C ASP A 141 -19.24 6.17 2.56
N VAL A 142 -18.98 6.48 1.29
CA VAL A 142 -20.00 6.52 0.23
C VAL A 142 -20.41 5.11 -0.20
N VAL A 143 -21.73 4.86 -0.32
CA VAL A 143 -22.30 3.55 -0.63
C VAL A 143 -22.91 3.54 -2.04
N GLY A 144 -22.54 2.54 -2.85
CA GLY A 144 -23.20 2.25 -4.13
C GLY A 144 -22.89 3.22 -5.27
N VAL A 145 -21.89 4.08 -5.11
CA VAL A 145 -21.33 4.93 -6.17
C VAL A 145 -19.81 4.79 -6.08
N GLU A 146 -19.14 4.42 -7.18
CA GLU A 146 -17.70 4.10 -7.17
C GLU A 146 -16.84 5.28 -6.65
N ARG A 147 -17.24 6.55 -6.90
CA ARG A 147 -16.60 7.78 -6.37
C ARG A 147 -17.57 8.99 -6.33
N LEU A 148 -17.34 9.95 -5.42
CA LEU A 148 -17.96 11.29 -5.51
C LEU A 148 -17.33 12.12 -6.66
N PRO A 149 -18.07 13.05 -7.31
CA PRO A 149 -17.53 13.93 -8.33
C PRO A 149 -16.33 14.76 -7.82
N ARG A 150 -15.13 14.44 -8.34
CA ARG A 150 -13.80 14.90 -7.92
C ARG A 150 -13.54 16.38 -8.23
N ARG A 151 -14.10 17.31 -7.45
CA ARG A 151 -13.63 18.72 -7.40
C ARG A 151 -13.08 19.15 -6.05
N VAL A 152 -12.86 18.21 -5.13
CA VAL A 152 -12.39 18.48 -3.77
C VAL A 152 -11.00 17.87 -3.58
N LEU A 153 -9.97 18.72 -3.50
CA LEU A 153 -8.58 18.33 -3.18
C LEU A 153 -8.48 17.84 -1.73
N PRO A 154 -7.52 16.96 -1.40
CA PRO A 154 -7.28 16.50 -0.03
C PRO A 154 -7.02 17.69 0.91
N PHE A 155 -7.72 17.73 2.05
CA PHE A 155 -7.58 18.77 3.05
C PHE A 155 -6.44 18.46 4.02
N ARG A 156 -5.75 19.51 4.50
CA ARG A 156 -4.74 19.40 5.57
C ARG A 156 -5.36 19.75 6.91
N PHE A 157 -4.92 19.05 7.95
CA PHE A 157 -5.40 19.25 9.32
C PHE A 157 -4.37 20.03 10.14
N ALA A 158 -4.84 20.76 11.15
CA ALA A 158 -3.96 21.39 12.13
C ALA A 158 -4.56 21.30 13.53
N ALA A 159 -3.67 21.23 14.53
CA ALA A 159 -4.08 21.39 15.91
C ALA A 159 -4.49 22.84 16.17
N PRO A 160 -5.58 23.08 16.91
CA PRO A 160 -6.01 24.42 17.28
C PRO A 160 -5.07 25.02 18.34
N VAL A 161 -4.79 26.31 18.22
CA VAL A 161 -3.97 27.08 19.18
C VAL A 161 -4.76 28.29 19.65
N VAL A 162 -4.73 28.58 20.95
CA VAL A 162 -5.42 29.74 21.55
C VAL A 162 -4.94 31.05 20.89
N ASN A 163 -5.86 31.99 20.67
CA ASN A 163 -5.68 33.25 19.92
C ASN A 163 -5.42 33.07 18.42
N THR A 164 -5.79 31.93 17.83
CA THR A 164 -5.78 31.74 16.38
C THR A 164 -7.05 32.31 15.75
N LYS A 165 -6.88 33.12 14.70
CA LYS A 165 -7.98 33.56 13.82
C LYS A 165 -8.45 32.40 12.96
N VAL A 166 -9.74 32.10 13.06
CA VAL A 166 -10.42 31.01 12.34
C VAL A 166 -11.56 31.57 11.52
N LEU A 167 -12.04 30.76 10.58
CA LEU A 167 -13.24 31.02 9.82
C LEU A 167 -14.23 29.89 10.11
N VAL A 168 -15.44 30.28 10.47
CA VAL A 168 -16.59 29.39 10.65
C VAL A 168 -17.60 29.72 9.58
N HIS A 169 -18.13 28.71 8.91
CA HIS A 169 -19.16 28.93 7.88
C HIS A 169 -20.51 29.19 8.57
N ASP A 170 -21.17 30.28 8.21
CA ASP A 170 -22.53 30.61 8.65
C ASP A 170 -23.51 30.25 7.53
N PRO A 171 -24.28 29.17 7.67
CA PRO A 171 -25.23 28.73 6.66
C PRO A 171 -26.49 29.59 6.58
N THR A 172 -26.75 30.50 7.54
CA THR A 172 -27.97 31.33 7.59
C THR A 172 -27.88 32.62 6.79
N ALA A 173 -26.72 32.91 6.20
CA ALA A 173 -26.52 34.10 5.37
C ALA A 173 -27.44 34.09 4.14
N ARG A 174 -28.07 35.24 3.86
CA ARG A 174 -29.23 35.46 2.96
C ARG A 174 -29.05 35.05 1.48
N ASN A 175 -27.90 34.51 1.08
CA ASN A 175 -27.53 34.27 -0.31
C ASN A 175 -27.49 32.77 -0.68
N GLY A 176 -27.79 31.87 0.26
CA GLY A 176 -27.85 30.42 0.00
C GLY A 176 -26.50 29.73 -0.27
N ALA A 177 -25.38 30.46 -0.26
CA ALA A 177 -24.02 29.92 -0.36
C ALA A 177 -23.29 29.86 1.01
N GLY A 178 -23.92 30.41 2.06
CA GLY A 178 -23.33 30.70 3.37
C GLY A 178 -22.16 31.70 3.31
N ASP A 179 -21.93 32.44 4.41
CA ASP A 179 -20.81 33.38 4.54
C ASP A 179 -19.77 32.82 5.52
N TRP A 180 -18.48 33.01 5.28
CA TRP A 180 -17.44 32.65 6.24
C TRP A 180 -17.21 33.81 7.21
N VAL A 181 -17.43 33.57 8.51
CA VAL A 181 -17.31 34.56 9.58
C VAL A 181 -15.95 34.40 10.27
N GLU A 182 -15.23 35.50 10.45
CA GLU A 182 -13.96 35.53 11.18
C GLU A 182 -14.21 35.47 12.69
N ALA A 183 -13.50 34.57 13.34
CA ALA A 183 -13.61 34.32 14.77
C ALA A 183 -12.24 34.00 15.38
N GLU A 184 -12.17 33.96 16.71
CA GLU A 184 -10.93 33.73 17.46
C GLU A 184 -11.11 32.61 18.49
N ILE A 185 -10.14 31.69 18.55
CA ILE A 185 -10.05 30.62 19.56
C ILE A 185 -9.71 31.22 20.92
N ARG A 186 -10.59 31.06 21.93
CA ARG A 186 -10.43 31.66 23.28
C ARG A 186 -9.86 30.69 24.32
N SER A 187 -10.21 29.43 24.24
CA SER A 187 -9.80 28.36 25.16
C SER A 187 -9.63 27.07 24.36
N ALA A 188 -8.76 26.16 24.82
CA ALA A 188 -8.62 24.82 24.27
C ALA A 188 -8.65 23.81 25.41
N ALA A 189 -9.68 22.95 25.43
CA ALA A 189 -9.74 21.73 26.24
C ALA A 189 -9.29 20.52 25.39
N GLN A 190 -9.17 19.33 26.00
CA GLN A 190 -8.71 18.13 25.28
C GLN A 190 -9.60 17.72 24.11
N GLU A 191 -10.92 18.00 24.16
CA GLU A 191 -11.90 17.55 23.16
C GLU A 191 -12.66 18.72 22.48
N HIS A 192 -12.59 19.94 23.03
CA HIS A 192 -13.38 21.08 22.56
C HIS A 192 -12.61 22.40 22.62
N VAL A 193 -12.97 23.35 21.76
CA VAL A 193 -12.51 24.75 21.78
C VAL A 193 -13.70 25.69 21.77
N ASP A 194 -13.61 26.77 22.55
CA ASP A 194 -14.56 27.87 22.49
C ASP A 194 -14.10 28.95 21.49
N VAL A 195 -15.01 29.30 20.57
CA VAL A 195 -14.77 30.27 19.51
C VAL A 195 -15.69 31.48 19.67
N LYS A 196 -15.11 32.69 19.57
CA LYS A 196 -15.87 33.95 19.62
C LYS A 196 -15.73 34.72 18.30
N THR A 197 -16.85 35.05 17.68
CA THR A 197 -16.92 35.82 16.42
C THR A 197 -16.50 37.28 16.63
N GLU A 198 -15.78 37.89 15.67
CA GLU A 198 -15.21 39.25 15.83
C GLU A 198 -16.24 40.40 15.69
N ARG A 199 -17.41 40.13 15.13
CA ARG A 199 -18.55 41.06 15.15
C ARG A 199 -19.48 40.63 16.27
N ASN A 200 -19.87 41.55 17.15
CA ASN A 200 -20.84 41.36 18.26
C ASN A 200 -22.22 40.81 17.80
N GLU A 201 -22.24 39.62 17.22
CA GLU A 201 -23.39 38.82 16.86
C GLU A 201 -23.42 37.65 17.85
N ALA A 202 -24.62 37.23 18.22
CA ALA A 202 -24.82 36.12 19.15
C ALA A 202 -24.01 34.87 18.71
N PRO A 203 -23.68 33.95 19.64
CA PRO A 203 -23.12 32.65 19.25
C PRO A 203 -24.00 32.02 18.16
N LEU A 204 -23.41 31.23 17.26
CA LEU A 204 -24.21 30.43 16.33
C LEU A 204 -25.09 29.48 17.16
N ASP A 205 -26.42 29.65 17.08
CA ASP A 205 -27.39 28.94 17.92
C ASP A 205 -27.30 27.42 17.74
N ALA A 206 -27.66 26.68 18.80
CA ALA A 206 -27.83 25.23 18.77
C ALA A 206 -28.87 24.84 17.70
N GLY A 207 -28.48 23.98 16.76
CA GLY A 207 -29.29 23.57 15.61
C GLY A 207 -28.94 24.24 14.27
N VAL A 208 -28.05 25.25 14.26
CA VAL A 208 -27.67 25.97 13.02
C VAL A 208 -26.29 25.57 12.50
N CYS A 209 -25.33 25.30 13.40
CA CYS A 209 -23.94 25.03 13.03
C CYS A 209 -23.59 23.53 13.02
N GLU A 210 -24.49 22.62 13.37
CA GLU A 210 -24.13 21.22 13.64
C GLU A 210 -23.49 20.55 12.42
N GLY A 211 -22.25 20.06 12.58
CA GLY A 211 -21.45 19.47 11.51
C GLY A 211 -20.76 20.47 10.56
N VAL A 212 -20.80 21.76 10.87
CA VAL A 212 -20.12 22.79 10.07
C VAL A 212 -18.60 22.81 10.36
N PRO A 213 -17.74 22.85 9.33
CA PRO A 213 -16.29 22.88 9.50
C PRO A 213 -15.76 24.22 10.02
N MET A 214 -14.73 24.16 10.86
CA MET A 214 -13.90 25.30 11.25
C MET A 214 -12.52 25.20 10.59
N VAL A 215 -12.09 26.27 9.93
CA VAL A 215 -10.79 26.32 9.24
C VAL A 215 -9.91 27.47 9.71
N HIS A 216 -8.60 27.28 9.67
CA HIS A 216 -7.65 28.34 10.01
C HIS A 216 -7.72 29.48 8.98
N ALA A 217 -7.92 30.74 9.42
CA ALA A 217 -8.22 31.87 8.53
C ALA A 217 -7.14 32.14 7.45
N ARG A 218 -5.86 32.00 7.81
CA ARG A 218 -4.73 32.16 6.84
C ARG A 218 -4.39 30.91 6.04
N THR A 219 -4.30 29.74 6.69
CA THR A 219 -3.75 28.52 6.07
C THR A 219 -4.82 27.64 5.42
N GLY A 220 -6.08 27.79 5.80
CA GLY A 220 -7.18 26.99 5.27
C GLY A 220 -7.23 25.55 5.77
N ARG A 221 -6.43 25.22 6.79
CA ARG A 221 -6.42 23.88 7.40
C ARG A 221 -7.67 23.65 8.22
N LEU A 222 -8.25 22.46 8.15
CA LEU A 222 -9.38 22.06 8.99
C LEU A 222 -8.90 21.90 10.43
N LEU A 223 -9.62 22.50 11.36
CA LEU A 223 -9.28 22.53 12.79
C LEU A 223 -10.30 21.78 13.66
N GLY A 224 -11.55 21.65 13.21
CA GLY A 224 -12.62 21.02 13.98
C GLY A 224 -13.99 21.19 13.33
N MET A 225 -15.05 20.70 13.98
CA MET A 225 -16.44 20.78 13.51
C MET A 225 -17.37 21.23 14.65
N CYS A 226 -18.36 22.08 14.36
CA CYS A 226 -19.29 22.57 15.38
C CYS A 226 -20.26 21.45 15.81
N ASP A 227 -20.46 21.27 17.10
CA ASP A 227 -21.30 20.20 17.68
C ASP A 227 -22.69 20.68 18.13
N GLY A 228 -22.97 21.96 17.90
CA GLY A 228 -24.23 22.60 18.29
C GLY A 228 -24.35 22.93 19.77
N SER A 229 -23.29 22.76 20.57
CA SER A 229 -23.29 23.18 21.97
C SER A 229 -22.79 24.64 22.09
N VAL A 230 -23.46 25.40 22.95
CA VAL A 230 -23.17 26.84 23.18
C VAL A 230 -22.65 26.99 24.61
N GLY A 231 -21.48 27.60 24.77
CA GLY A 231 -20.98 28.05 26.07
C GLY A 231 -21.59 29.41 26.45
N ASP A 232 -21.36 29.89 27.67
CA ASP A 232 -22.01 31.10 28.22
C ASP A 232 -21.90 32.36 27.33
N ASP A 233 -20.94 32.43 26.39
CA ASP A 233 -20.76 33.51 25.39
C ASP A 233 -19.98 33.08 24.11
N ALA A 234 -19.93 31.78 23.78
CA ALA A 234 -19.08 31.27 22.69
C ALA A 234 -19.65 30.00 22.02
N THR A 235 -19.34 29.80 20.74
CA THR A 235 -19.66 28.57 20.00
C THR A 235 -18.62 27.51 20.31
N ARG A 236 -19.04 26.31 20.73
CA ARG A 236 -18.13 25.20 21.01
C ARG A 236 -17.89 24.37 19.74
N VAL A 237 -16.62 24.02 19.53
CA VAL A 237 -16.17 23.27 18.35
C VAL A 237 -15.42 22.02 18.80
N LEU A 238 -15.85 20.86 18.33
CA LEU A 238 -15.18 19.58 18.56
C LEU A 238 -13.85 19.53 17.82
N ILE A 239 -12.83 19.06 18.53
CA ILE A 239 -11.48 18.87 18.00
C ILE A 239 -11.08 17.44 18.27
N SER A 240 -10.95 16.68 17.19
CA SER A 240 -10.55 15.29 17.27
C SER A 240 -9.01 15.18 17.19
N SER A 241 -8.43 14.41 18.11
CA SER A 241 -7.02 14.00 18.07
C SER A 241 -6.72 13.07 16.87
N THR A 242 -7.76 12.43 16.33
CA THR A 242 -7.74 11.55 15.14
C THR A 242 -7.31 12.28 13.86
N PHE A 243 -7.43 13.61 13.80
CA PHE A 243 -7.01 14.40 12.63
C PHE A 243 -5.48 14.42 12.40
N ALA A 244 -4.67 14.04 13.39
CA ALA A 244 -3.22 13.99 13.25
C ALA A 244 -2.72 12.83 12.37
N GLY A 245 -3.48 11.73 12.28
CA GLY A 245 -3.13 10.54 11.49
C GLY A 245 -3.39 10.65 9.98
N LEU A 246 -3.99 11.74 9.51
CA LEU A 246 -4.47 11.89 8.12
C LEU A 246 -3.62 12.83 7.25
N ASN A 247 -2.44 13.27 7.71
CA ASN A 247 -1.61 14.26 6.99
C ASN A 247 -0.51 13.59 6.14
N THR A 248 -0.70 13.46 4.82
CA THR A 248 0.39 13.20 3.86
C THR A 248 1.06 14.51 3.39
N ARG A 249 2.39 14.50 3.23
CA ARG A 249 3.18 15.70 2.83
C ARG A 249 3.20 15.86 1.30
N ILE A 250 2.35 16.72 0.76
CA ILE A 250 2.50 17.18 -0.64
C ILE A 250 3.55 18.31 -0.68
N SER A 251 4.65 18.08 -1.38
CA SER A 251 5.61 19.13 -1.77
C SER A 251 5.16 19.77 -3.08
N LEU A 252 5.26 21.10 -3.20
CA LEU A 252 4.97 21.77 -4.48
C LEU A 252 6.14 21.49 -5.45
N PRO A 253 5.88 21.01 -6.68
CA PRO A 253 6.93 20.76 -7.67
C PRO A 253 7.70 22.05 -7.99
N ARG A 254 9.04 21.99 -7.92
CA ARG A 254 9.96 23.10 -8.24
C ARG A 254 9.80 23.64 -9.67
N ARG A 255 9.12 22.91 -10.55
CA ARG A 255 8.77 23.29 -11.94
C ARG A 255 7.88 24.52 -12.00
N PHE A 256 6.95 24.69 -11.03
CA PHE A 256 6.06 25.84 -10.98
C PHE A 256 6.81 27.15 -10.71
N ALA A 257 7.89 27.12 -9.93
CA ALA A 257 8.72 28.29 -9.66
C ALA A 257 9.62 28.67 -10.85
N ARG A 258 10.10 27.67 -11.62
CA ARG A 258 10.95 27.88 -12.80
C ARG A 258 10.17 28.38 -14.01
N ALA A 259 9.04 27.75 -14.35
CA ALA A 259 8.20 28.19 -15.48
C ALA A 259 7.65 29.60 -15.26
N PHE A 260 7.27 29.93 -14.01
CA PHE A 260 6.81 31.27 -13.67
C PHE A 260 7.93 32.32 -13.73
N ALA A 261 9.15 31.96 -13.33
CA ALA A 261 10.32 32.83 -13.45
C ALA A 261 10.76 33.05 -14.92
N GLU A 262 10.68 32.02 -15.76
CA GLU A 262 11.03 32.10 -17.19
C GLU A 262 10.00 32.90 -18.00
N ILE A 263 8.71 32.74 -17.70
CA ILE A 263 7.64 33.55 -18.30
C ILE A 263 7.78 35.02 -17.90
N ILE A 264 8.08 35.31 -16.62
CA ILE A 264 8.36 36.68 -16.17
C ILE A 264 9.61 37.24 -16.86
N ALA A 265 10.68 36.45 -17.01
CA ALA A 265 11.90 36.87 -17.69
C ALA A 265 11.67 37.16 -19.18
N ALA A 266 10.89 36.34 -19.88
CA ALA A 266 10.53 36.54 -21.29
C ALA A 266 9.66 37.80 -21.49
N VAL A 267 8.73 38.06 -20.57
CA VAL A 267 7.88 39.26 -20.59
C VAL A 267 8.68 40.54 -20.30
N VAL A 268 9.61 40.49 -19.35
CA VAL A 268 10.51 41.61 -19.03
C VAL A 268 11.47 41.91 -20.20
N ALA A 269 11.97 40.88 -20.89
CA ALA A 269 12.81 41.04 -22.08
C ALA A 269 12.03 41.64 -23.29
N GLY A 270 10.77 41.26 -23.48
CA GLY A 270 9.90 41.81 -24.53
C GLY A 270 9.54 43.28 -24.33
N LEU A 271 9.37 43.71 -23.07
CA LEU A 271 9.11 45.11 -22.71
C LEU A 271 10.32 46.03 -22.96
N GLY A 272 11.55 45.50 -22.83
CA GLY A 272 12.78 46.28 -23.05
C GLY A 272 12.95 46.82 -24.48
N ASN A 273 12.47 46.08 -25.49
CA ASN A 273 12.63 46.46 -26.91
C ASN A 273 11.51 47.37 -27.43
N TRP A 274 10.35 47.40 -26.79
CA TRP A 274 9.17 48.13 -27.25
C TRP A 274 9.01 49.53 -26.62
N VAL A 275 9.68 49.81 -25.49
CA VAL A 275 9.52 51.04 -24.69
C VAL A 275 10.19 52.30 -25.29
N ARG A 276 10.79 52.24 -26.48
CA ARG A 276 11.45 53.42 -27.09
C ARG A 276 10.55 54.46 -27.75
N GLY A 277 9.22 54.42 -27.59
CA GLY A 277 8.36 55.46 -28.19
C GLY A 277 7.01 55.78 -27.55
N HIS A 278 6.30 54.84 -26.93
CA HIS A 278 4.90 55.08 -26.49
C HIS A 278 4.55 54.32 -25.20
N ALA A 279 4.99 54.85 -24.05
CA ALA A 279 4.91 54.17 -22.74
C ALA A 279 3.50 53.73 -22.29
N ILE A 280 2.43 54.41 -22.75
CA ILE A 280 1.06 54.15 -22.30
C ILE A 280 0.41 52.99 -23.08
N MET A 281 0.74 52.81 -24.36
CA MET A 281 0.19 51.75 -25.20
C MET A 281 0.83 50.37 -24.92
N ALA A 282 2.04 50.34 -24.33
CA ALA A 282 2.76 49.10 -23.95
C ALA A 282 2.01 48.35 -22.86
N VAL A 283 1.56 49.13 -21.87
CA VAL A 283 0.92 48.64 -20.67
C VAL A 283 -0.47 48.11 -21.00
N ALA A 284 -1.21 48.79 -21.88
CA ALA A 284 -2.52 48.32 -22.34
C ALA A 284 -2.42 47.03 -23.17
N GLY A 285 -1.46 46.93 -24.09
CA GLY A 285 -1.23 45.70 -24.88
C GLY A 285 -0.79 44.52 -24.01
N ALA A 286 0.09 44.75 -23.04
CA ALA A 286 0.54 43.74 -22.09
C ALA A 286 -0.59 43.25 -21.17
N VAL A 287 -1.48 44.14 -20.72
CA VAL A 287 -2.63 43.77 -19.89
C VAL A 287 -3.68 42.99 -20.68
N VAL A 288 -3.95 43.37 -21.94
CA VAL A 288 -4.87 42.62 -22.82
C VAL A 288 -4.33 41.23 -23.15
N LEU A 289 -3.03 41.11 -23.45
CA LEU A 289 -2.40 39.80 -23.65
C LEU A 289 -2.35 38.96 -22.37
N ALA A 290 -2.13 39.59 -21.20
CA ALA A 290 -2.21 38.89 -19.91
C ALA A 290 -3.63 38.40 -19.61
N VAL A 291 -4.67 39.19 -19.92
CA VAL A 291 -6.06 38.81 -19.71
C VAL A 291 -6.52 37.75 -20.70
N VAL A 292 -6.18 37.87 -21.99
CA VAL A 292 -6.48 36.83 -23.00
C VAL A 292 -5.73 35.55 -22.68
N GLY A 293 -4.45 35.64 -22.29
CA GLY A 293 -3.67 34.52 -21.79
C GLY A 293 -4.32 33.88 -20.55
N THR A 294 -4.80 34.69 -19.60
CA THR A 294 -5.49 34.19 -18.40
C THR A 294 -6.83 33.54 -18.73
N VAL A 295 -7.60 34.07 -19.69
CA VAL A 295 -8.89 33.50 -20.13
C VAL A 295 -8.69 32.20 -20.92
N LEU A 296 -7.64 32.11 -21.73
CA LEU A 296 -7.27 30.87 -22.42
C LEU A 296 -6.76 29.81 -21.44
N VAL A 297 -6.00 30.21 -20.41
CA VAL A 297 -5.59 29.33 -19.30
C VAL A 297 -6.80 28.88 -18.47
N ILE A 298 -7.75 29.76 -18.16
CA ILE A 298 -8.99 29.38 -17.46
C ILE A 298 -9.83 28.42 -18.31
N ARG A 299 -9.96 28.65 -19.62
CA ARG A 299 -10.68 27.72 -20.51
C ARG A 299 -9.97 26.40 -20.74
N TRP A 300 -8.65 26.37 -20.64
CA TRP A 300 -7.84 25.15 -20.67
C TRP A 300 -7.94 24.37 -19.36
N ILE A 301 -8.08 25.07 -18.22
CA ILE A 301 -8.33 24.47 -16.90
C ILE A 301 -9.78 23.98 -16.75
N ASP A 302 -10.75 24.68 -17.35
CA ASP A 302 -12.19 24.38 -17.28
C ASP A 302 -12.70 23.73 -18.59
N GLY A 303 -12.07 22.66 -19.09
CA GLY A 303 -12.53 21.91 -20.27
C GLY A 303 -14.06 21.64 -20.29
N PRO A 304 -14.68 21.42 -21.47
CA PRO A 304 -16.10 21.10 -21.55
C PRO A 304 -16.39 19.91 -20.64
N GLY A 305 -17.15 20.12 -19.57
CA GLY A 305 -17.26 19.15 -18.49
C GLY A 305 -17.64 17.76 -19.00
N SER A 306 -16.83 16.77 -18.63
CA SER A 306 -16.99 15.35 -18.94
C SER A 306 -18.46 14.91 -18.96
N THR A 307 -18.93 14.38 -20.08
CA THR A 307 -20.28 13.83 -20.22
C THR A 307 -20.22 12.31 -20.26
N GLY A 308 -20.63 11.62 -19.19
CA GLY A 308 -20.73 10.16 -19.14
C GLY A 308 -19.95 9.50 -17.99
N GLU A 309 -20.02 8.18 -17.89
CA GLU A 309 -19.17 7.36 -17.01
C GLU A 309 -17.70 7.43 -17.49
N CYS A 310 -16.74 7.39 -16.56
CA CYS A 310 -15.32 7.46 -16.93
C CYS A 310 -14.92 6.22 -17.74
N LEU A 311 -14.01 6.41 -18.70
CA LEU A 311 -13.34 5.32 -19.35
C LEU A 311 -12.32 4.72 -18.37
N VAL A 312 -12.54 3.47 -17.97
CA VAL A 312 -11.68 2.73 -17.05
C VAL A 312 -10.67 1.91 -17.84
N LEU A 313 -9.41 1.95 -17.41
CA LEU A 313 -8.33 1.06 -17.85
C LEU A 313 -7.84 0.27 -16.64
N ASP A 314 -8.08 -1.05 -16.62
CA ASP A 314 -7.59 -1.92 -15.55
C ASP A 314 -6.16 -2.38 -15.86
N VAL A 315 -5.21 -2.01 -14.99
CA VAL A 315 -3.77 -2.28 -15.15
C VAL A 315 -3.31 -3.21 -14.03
N THR A 316 -2.79 -4.38 -14.38
CA THR A 316 -2.06 -5.22 -13.43
C THR A 316 -0.56 -4.96 -13.56
N SER A 317 0.10 -4.59 -12.47
CA SER A 317 1.53 -4.30 -12.37
C SER A 317 2.17 -5.15 -11.29
N SER A 318 3.37 -5.65 -11.58
CA SER A 318 4.18 -6.38 -10.60
C SER A 318 4.52 -5.52 -9.38
N THR A 319 4.55 -6.16 -8.22
CA THR A 319 4.52 -5.54 -6.88
C THR A 319 5.77 -4.74 -6.53
N GLU A 320 6.87 -4.88 -7.27
CA GLU A 320 8.04 -4.01 -7.10
C GLU A 320 7.84 -2.58 -7.66
N LYS A 321 6.80 -2.36 -8.48
CA LYS A 321 6.54 -1.09 -9.16
C LYS A 321 5.08 -0.61 -9.10
N ASP A 322 4.16 -1.40 -8.55
CA ASP A 322 2.73 -1.09 -8.49
C ASP A 322 2.41 0.26 -7.82
N ASP A 323 3.00 0.54 -6.66
CA ASP A 323 2.83 1.80 -5.93
C ASP A 323 3.33 2.99 -6.75
N LEU A 324 4.44 2.83 -7.49
CA LEU A 324 4.96 3.85 -8.38
C LEU A 324 4.04 4.07 -9.58
N VAL A 325 3.62 2.99 -10.24
CA VAL A 325 2.70 3.05 -11.38
C VAL A 325 1.35 3.62 -10.98
N GLN A 326 0.84 3.35 -9.78
CA GLN A 326 -0.39 3.93 -9.25
C GLN A 326 -0.28 5.45 -9.03
N ARG A 327 0.88 5.92 -8.53
CA ARG A 327 1.16 7.37 -8.44
C ARG A 327 1.21 8.01 -9.83
N LEU A 328 1.92 7.39 -10.76
CA LEU A 328 2.03 7.86 -12.15
C LEU A 328 0.67 7.86 -12.87
N ALA A 329 -0.17 6.85 -12.65
CA ALA A 329 -1.54 6.80 -13.14
C ALA A 329 -2.38 7.99 -12.63
N THR A 330 -2.27 8.32 -11.34
CA THR A 330 -2.96 9.50 -10.76
C THR A 330 -2.49 10.81 -11.40
N GLU A 331 -1.20 10.92 -11.73
CA GLU A 331 -0.65 12.07 -12.45
C GLU A 331 -1.18 12.14 -13.89
N PHE A 332 -1.20 11.01 -14.59
CA PHE A 332 -1.72 10.87 -15.95
C PHE A 332 -3.21 11.25 -16.05
N GLU A 333 -4.04 10.87 -15.07
CA GLU A 333 -5.48 11.19 -15.02
C GLU A 333 -5.75 12.71 -14.91
N THR A 334 -4.81 13.50 -14.40
CA THR A 334 -5.07 14.88 -13.98
C THR A 334 -5.37 15.80 -15.18
N GLY A 335 -6.66 16.05 -15.42
CA GLY A 335 -7.14 16.93 -16.50
C GLY A 335 -7.19 16.25 -17.87
N ARG A 336 -7.09 14.92 -17.92
CA ARG A 336 -7.16 14.12 -19.15
C ARG A 336 -8.60 13.71 -19.46
N GLU A 337 -8.95 13.75 -20.73
CA GLU A 337 -10.23 13.26 -21.26
C GLU A 337 -9.99 12.52 -22.57
N VAL A 338 -10.68 11.40 -22.76
CA VAL A 338 -10.73 10.64 -24.03
C VAL A 338 -12.19 10.60 -24.47
N ASP A 339 -12.48 11.04 -25.70
CA ASP A 339 -13.85 11.20 -26.22
C ASP A 339 -14.80 12.04 -25.34
N GLY A 340 -14.27 13.03 -24.61
CA GLY A 340 -15.06 13.86 -23.70
C GLY A 340 -15.56 13.12 -22.45
N ARG A 341 -14.98 11.96 -22.14
CA ARG A 341 -15.14 11.23 -20.88
C ARG A 341 -13.90 11.40 -20.02
N CYS A 342 -14.09 11.41 -18.71
CA CYS A 342 -12.97 11.28 -17.77
C CYS A 342 -12.28 9.92 -17.97
N VAL A 343 -11.01 9.88 -17.59
CA VAL A 343 -10.18 8.67 -17.58
C VAL A 343 -9.98 8.21 -16.13
N ASP A 344 -9.97 6.90 -15.91
CA ASP A 344 -9.60 6.26 -14.64
C ASP A 344 -8.66 5.09 -14.93
N VAL A 345 -7.44 5.12 -14.40
CA VAL A 345 -6.45 4.05 -14.59
C VAL A 345 -6.31 3.31 -13.26
N ASN A 346 -6.90 2.13 -13.19
CA ASN A 346 -6.96 1.33 -11.97
C ASN A 346 -5.76 0.37 -11.91
N VAL A 347 -4.79 0.65 -11.05
CA VAL A 347 -3.54 -0.12 -10.93
C VAL A 347 -3.60 -1.11 -9.77
N LEU A 348 -3.17 -2.34 -10.04
CA LEU A 348 -3.09 -3.47 -9.12
C LEU A 348 -1.75 -4.23 -9.30
N GLY A 349 -0.76 -4.25 -8.43
CA GLY A 349 -0.71 -5.04 -7.20
C GLY A 349 -0.75 -6.56 -7.36
N LEU A 350 0.04 -7.18 -8.27
CA LEU A 350 0.18 -8.65 -8.30
C LEU A 350 1.53 -9.11 -8.86
N THR A 351 2.24 -10.03 -8.19
CA THR A 351 3.53 -10.54 -8.68
C THR A 351 3.42 -11.08 -10.10
N SER A 352 4.46 -10.92 -10.90
CA SER A 352 4.43 -11.35 -12.31
C SER A 352 4.07 -12.82 -12.49
N GLY A 353 4.53 -13.71 -11.59
CA GLY A 353 4.16 -15.12 -11.64
C GLY A 353 2.70 -15.38 -11.27
N ALA A 354 2.18 -14.73 -10.22
CA ALA A 354 0.77 -14.86 -9.87
C ALA A 354 -0.15 -14.29 -10.95
N ALA A 355 0.22 -13.15 -11.56
CA ALA A 355 -0.51 -12.59 -12.70
C ALA A 355 -0.49 -13.52 -13.91
N MET A 356 0.65 -14.17 -14.20
CA MET A 356 0.74 -15.17 -15.26
C MET A 356 -0.18 -16.37 -15.00
N GLU A 357 -0.22 -16.90 -13.78
CA GLU A 357 -1.12 -18.01 -13.40
C GLU A 357 -2.60 -17.60 -13.50
N ALA A 358 -2.95 -16.42 -13.00
CA ALA A 358 -4.28 -15.84 -13.15
C ALA A 358 -4.69 -15.74 -14.62
N LEU A 359 -3.81 -15.21 -15.48
CA LEU A 359 -4.06 -15.07 -16.93
C LEU A 359 -4.14 -16.42 -17.65
N ALA A 360 -3.32 -17.40 -17.26
CA ALA A 360 -3.33 -18.76 -17.80
C ALA A 360 -4.65 -19.48 -17.51
N SER A 361 -5.23 -19.23 -16.32
CA SER A 361 -6.56 -19.74 -15.93
C SER A 361 -7.74 -19.03 -16.61
N ASP A 362 -7.48 -18.09 -17.53
CA ASP A 362 -8.49 -17.19 -18.09
C ASP A 362 -9.20 -16.32 -17.03
N TRP A 363 -8.47 -15.97 -15.96
CA TRP A 363 -8.95 -15.20 -14.82
C TRP A 363 -10.07 -15.90 -14.03
N ASP A 364 -9.91 -17.22 -13.80
CA ASP A 364 -10.84 -17.99 -13.00
C ASP A 364 -10.90 -17.43 -11.58
N VAL A 365 -12.08 -16.96 -11.18
CA VAL A 365 -12.32 -16.31 -9.89
C VAL A 365 -11.96 -17.21 -8.71
N GLU A 366 -12.13 -18.53 -8.84
CA GLU A 366 -11.75 -19.48 -7.77
C GLU A 366 -10.22 -19.55 -7.57
N ILE A 367 -9.44 -19.28 -8.61
CA ILE A 367 -7.97 -19.23 -8.58
C ILE A 367 -7.49 -17.82 -8.19
N VAL A 368 -8.19 -16.79 -8.64
CA VAL A 368 -7.78 -15.39 -8.54
C VAL A 368 -8.15 -14.75 -7.20
N GLU A 369 -9.34 -15.02 -6.65
CA GLU A 369 -9.76 -14.43 -5.36
C GLU A 369 -8.78 -14.69 -4.21
N PRO A 370 -8.20 -15.89 -4.05
CA PRO A 370 -7.19 -16.14 -3.03
C PRO A 370 -5.93 -15.29 -3.16
N MET A 371 -5.62 -14.71 -4.32
CA MET A 371 -4.40 -13.93 -4.53
C MET A 371 -4.50 -12.49 -3.98
N PHE A 372 -5.72 -12.01 -3.70
CA PHE A 372 -5.99 -10.63 -3.29
C PHE A 372 -6.48 -10.51 -1.85
N GLU A 373 -6.30 -9.35 -1.22
CA GLU A 373 -6.97 -9.03 0.05
C GLU A 373 -8.50 -9.15 -0.09
N ARG A 374 -9.23 -9.56 0.96
CA ARG A 374 -10.70 -9.67 0.88
C ARG A 374 -11.37 -8.30 0.79
N SER A 375 -10.70 -7.23 1.22
CA SER A 375 -11.09 -5.84 0.95
C SER A 375 -11.08 -5.49 -0.55
N GLN A 376 -10.44 -6.32 -1.38
CA GLN A 376 -10.17 -6.13 -2.79
C GLN A 376 -10.96 -7.12 -3.70
N THR A 377 -12.12 -7.62 -3.26
CA THR A 377 -12.96 -8.57 -4.03
C THR A 377 -13.62 -7.94 -5.27
N GLY A 378 -13.90 -8.76 -6.29
CA GLY A 378 -14.69 -8.38 -7.46
C GLY A 378 -13.90 -7.78 -8.63
N ARG A 379 -12.63 -8.18 -8.80
CA ARG A 379 -11.74 -7.60 -9.82
C ARG A 379 -11.91 -8.22 -11.20
N SER A 380 -12.00 -7.34 -12.20
CA SER A 380 -11.93 -7.65 -13.62
C SER A 380 -10.54 -8.14 -14.01
N ARG A 381 -10.51 -8.96 -15.07
CA ARG A 381 -9.29 -9.23 -15.83
C ARG A 381 -8.69 -7.91 -16.32
N PRO A 382 -7.36 -7.72 -16.24
CA PRO A 382 -6.73 -6.48 -16.69
C PRO A 382 -6.88 -6.27 -18.18
N ASP A 383 -6.93 -5.00 -18.57
CA ASP A 383 -6.75 -4.53 -19.95
C ASP A 383 -5.24 -4.47 -20.29
N VAL A 384 -4.41 -4.14 -19.30
CA VAL A 384 -2.96 -4.00 -19.45
C VAL A 384 -2.23 -4.79 -18.37
N TRP A 385 -1.17 -5.49 -18.76
CA TRP A 385 -0.28 -6.18 -17.84
C TRP A 385 1.15 -5.64 -17.94
N LEU A 386 1.73 -5.29 -16.79
CA LEU A 386 3.10 -4.79 -16.62
C LEU A 386 3.91 -5.79 -15.77
N PRO A 387 4.31 -6.95 -16.31
CA PRO A 387 5.21 -7.85 -15.62
C PRO A 387 6.59 -7.22 -15.44
N THR A 388 7.42 -7.79 -14.58
CA THR A 388 8.81 -7.38 -14.37
C THR A 388 9.68 -7.70 -15.59
N SER A 389 9.36 -8.77 -16.33
CA SER A 389 10.15 -9.21 -17.48
C SER A 389 9.32 -10.03 -18.47
N SER A 390 9.70 -9.95 -19.75
CA SER A 390 9.17 -10.77 -20.85
C SER A 390 9.34 -12.28 -20.62
N MET A 391 10.17 -12.72 -19.69
CA MET A 391 10.20 -14.15 -19.28
C MET A 391 8.81 -14.67 -18.86
N TRP A 392 7.98 -13.82 -18.25
CA TRP A 392 6.65 -14.19 -17.81
C TRP A 392 5.63 -14.21 -18.94
N THR A 393 5.77 -13.31 -19.92
CA THR A 393 4.97 -13.36 -21.15
C THR A 393 5.32 -14.61 -21.94
N ASP A 394 6.60 -14.94 -22.08
CA ASP A 394 7.06 -16.14 -22.77
C ASP A 394 6.52 -17.43 -22.12
N LEU A 395 6.49 -17.49 -20.78
CA LEU A 395 5.85 -18.60 -20.05
C LEU A 395 4.33 -18.66 -20.26
N LEU A 396 3.65 -17.51 -20.26
CA LEU A 396 2.21 -17.43 -20.52
C LEU A 396 1.88 -17.90 -21.95
N GLU A 397 2.67 -17.50 -22.94
CA GLU A 397 2.54 -17.94 -24.33
C GLU A 397 2.81 -19.44 -24.47
N LEU A 398 3.82 -19.95 -23.77
CA LEU A 398 4.13 -21.38 -23.73
C LEU A 398 2.96 -22.19 -23.14
N ASP A 399 2.32 -21.72 -22.08
CA ASP A 399 1.21 -22.41 -21.42
C ASP A 399 -0.09 -22.32 -22.24
N THR A 400 -0.48 -21.12 -22.63
CA THR A 400 -1.77 -20.86 -23.30
C THR A 400 -1.74 -21.12 -24.81
N LYS A 401 -0.55 -21.24 -25.41
CA LYS A 401 -0.34 -21.29 -26.88
C LYS A 401 -0.94 -20.07 -27.62
N LYS A 402 -1.00 -18.93 -26.94
CA LYS A 402 -1.41 -17.63 -27.49
C LYS A 402 -0.20 -16.72 -27.62
N THR A 403 -0.31 -15.66 -28.42
CA THR A 403 0.67 -14.57 -28.47
C THR A 403 0.04 -13.32 -27.88
N TYR A 404 0.81 -12.54 -27.12
CA TYR A 404 0.35 -11.29 -26.53
C TYR A 404 1.06 -10.10 -27.16
N GLU A 405 0.32 -9.01 -27.35
CA GLU A 405 0.88 -7.80 -27.94
C GLU A 405 1.64 -7.02 -26.87
N THR A 406 2.89 -6.64 -27.18
CA THR A 406 3.70 -5.77 -26.32
C THR A 406 4.03 -4.47 -27.04
N LEU A 407 3.87 -3.35 -26.33
CA LEU A 407 4.26 -2.02 -26.83
C LEU A 407 5.74 -1.72 -26.59
N GLY A 408 6.42 -2.50 -25.73
CA GLY A 408 7.84 -2.32 -25.37
C GLY A 408 8.04 -2.09 -23.87
N PRO A 409 9.29 -1.80 -23.43
CA PRO A 409 9.63 -1.59 -22.03
C PRO A 409 9.07 -0.27 -21.49
N VAL A 410 8.65 -0.25 -20.21
CA VAL A 410 8.36 1.01 -19.47
C VAL A 410 9.52 1.46 -18.58
N THR A 411 10.40 0.54 -18.20
CA THR A 411 11.60 0.77 -17.39
C THR A 411 12.49 -0.48 -17.49
N GLU A 412 13.68 -0.45 -16.93
CA GLU A 412 14.58 -1.61 -16.89
C GLU A 412 15.06 -1.88 -15.46
N SER A 413 15.47 -3.11 -15.17
CA SER A 413 16.24 -3.45 -13.98
C SER A 413 17.22 -4.59 -14.25
N VAL A 414 18.17 -4.81 -13.34
CA VAL A 414 19.15 -5.89 -13.44
C VAL A 414 19.23 -6.68 -12.13
N MET A 415 19.60 -7.96 -12.24
CA MET A 415 19.95 -8.75 -11.06
C MET A 415 21.34 -8.38 -10.53
N VAL A 416 21.54 -8.49 -9.23
CA VAL A 416 22.84 -8.27 -8.58
C VAL A 416 23.05 -9.28 -7.45
N ILE A 417 24.32 -9.45 -7.08
CA ILE A 417 24.71 -10.03 -5.81
C ILE A 417 24.96 -8.87 -4.85
N ALA A 418 24.08 -8.71 -3.86
CA ALA A 418 24.18 -7.72 -2.81
C ALA A 418 24.88 -8.31 -1.58
N VAL A 419 25.98 -7.71 -1.12
CA VAL A 419 26.73 -8.16 0.07
C VAL A 419 26.77 -7.03 1.11
N PRO A 420 26.70 -7.31 2.42
CA PRO A 420 26.80 -6.24 3.42
C PRO A 420 28.12 -5.47 3.27
N GLU A 421 28.07 -4.14 3.39
CA GLU A 421 29.26 -3.26 3.26
C GLU A 421 30.46 -3.80 4.07
N GLY A 422 31.64 -3.85 3.44
CA GLY A 422 32.87 -4.36 4.04
C GLY A 422 33.04 -5.90 4.07
N THR A 423 32.07 -6.67 3.56
CA THR A 423 32.13 -8.15 3.58
C THR A 423 33.05 -8.71 2.49
N ALA A 424 33.11 -8.05 1.33
CA ALA A 424 33.82 -8.52 0.14
C ALA A 424 34.99 -7.62 -0.27
N ASP A 425 35.58 -6.85 0.67
CA ASP A 425 36.65 -5.90 0.39
C ASP A 425 37.83 -6.53 -0.38
N GLY A 426 37.95 -6.18 -1.67
CA GLY A 426 39.00 -6.66 -2.55
C GLY A 426 38.79 -8.08 -3.12
N GLU A 427 37.63 -8.69 -2.92
CA GLU A 427 37.22 -9.96 -3.53
C GLU A 427 36.31 -9.71 -4.76
N GLU A 428 36.41 -10.55 -5.79
CA GLU A 428 35.49 -10.51 -6.93
C GLU A 428 34.22 -11.30 -6.59
N VAL A 429 33.13 -10.57 -6.31
CA VAL A 429 31.83 -11.16 -5.97
C VAL A 429 31.20 -11.76 -7.23
N SER A 430 30.98 -13.07 -7.19
CA SER A 430 30.51 -13.90 -8.30
C SER A 430 29.64 -15.04 -7.78
N MET A 431 28.98 -15.77 -8.67
CA MET A 431 28.19 -16.94 -8.26
C MET A 431 29.09 -18.08 -7.76
N GLU A 432 30.28 -18.22 -8.35
CA GLU A 432 31.30 -19.17 -7.86
C GLU A 432 31.84 -18.74 -6.48
N TRP A 433 31.99 -17.44 -6.22
CA TRP A 433 32.33 -16.92 -4.89
C TRP A 433 31.27 -17.27 -3.84
N LEU A 434 29.99 -17.07 -4.15
CA LEU A 434 28.88 -17.46 -3.26
C LEU A 434 28.93 -18.95 -2.94
N LYS A 435 29.15 -19.78 -3.96
CA LYS A 435 29.28 -21.23 -3.79
C LYS A 435 30.48 -21.58 -2.90
N ALA A 436 31.63 -20.96 -3.12
CA ALA A 436 32.81 -21.20 -2.29
C ALA A 436 32.55 -20.82 -0.82
N LYS A 437 31.86 -19.69 -0.55
CA LYS A 437 31.47 -19.29 0.81
C LYS A 437 30.44 -20.25 1.41
N ALA A 438 29.49 -20.74 0.63
CA ALA A 438 28.53 -21.76 1.04
C ALA A 438 29.24 -23.05 1.52
N VAL A 439 30.18 -23.56 0.73
CA VAL A 439 30.97 -24.77 1.06
C VAL A 439 31.86 -24.55 2.28
N ALA A 440 32.54 -23.41 2.35
CA ALA A 440 33.36 -23.04 3.50
C ALA A 440 32.51 -22.90 4.77
N GLY A 441 31.32 -22.32 4.66
CA GLY A 441 30.36 -22.12 5.74
C GLY A 441 29.90 -23.43 6.37
N LYS A 442 29.66 -24.47 5.56
CA LYS A 442 29.38 -25.83 6.04
C LYS A 442 30.57 -26.43 6.79
N THR A 443 31.76 -26.34 6.19
CA THR A 443 32.97 -27.01 6.70
C THR A 443 33.48 -26.38 8.00
N ALA A 444 33.37 -25.06 8.11
CA ALA A 444 33.85 -24.30 9.27
C ALA A 444 32.80 -24.15 10.38
N GLY A 445 31.54 -24.54 10.14
CA GLY A 445 30.44 -24.34 11.08
C GLY A 445 30.05 -22.87 11.28
N THR A 446 30.53 -21.96 10.42
CA THR A 446 30.21 -20.52 10.45
C THR A 446 28.86 -20.22 9.80
N GLY A 447 28.41 -21.10 8.88
CA GLY A 447 27.08 -21.12 8.31
C GLY A 447 26.72 -19.89 7.46
N PHE A 448 27.49 -19.63 6.40
CA PHE A 448 27.15 -18.64 5.38
C PHE A 448 25.66 -18.72 4.99
N VAL A 449 24.96 -17.60 5.04
CA VAL A 449 23.52 -17.49 4.74
C VAL A 449 23.32 -16.71 3.44
N LEU A 450 22.88 -17.43 2.41
CA LEU A 450 22.40 -16.82 1.18
C LEU A 450 20.92 -16.42 1.35
N GLY A 451 20.62 -15.17 1.05
CA GLY A 451 19.26 -14.67 0.90
C GLY A 451 18.82 -14.68 -0.56
N ARG A 452 17.62 -15.19 -0.81
CA ARG A 452 16.90 -15.07 -2.08
C ARG A 452 15.44 -15.49 -1.86
N ASP A 453 14.61 -15.17 -2.83
CA ASP A 453 13.20 -15.51 -2.88
C ASP A 453 12.91 -16.71 -3.80
N GLU A 454 11.67 -17.19 -3.70
CA GLU A 454 11.15 -18.38 -4.38
C GLU A 454 11.06 -18.17 -5.91
N PRO A 455 11.58 -19.08 -6.76
CA PRO A 455 11.61 -18.90 -8.21
C PRO A 455 10.29 -19.22 -8.92
N LEU A 456 9.27 -19.68 -8.19
CA LEU A 456 8.04 -20.15 -8.79
C LEU A 456 7.12 -19.02 -9.24
N TRP A 457 7.05 -17.93 -8.46
CA TRP A 457 6.23 -16.75 -8.78
C TRP A 457 6.98 -15.42 -8.62
N SER A 458 8.08 -15.37 -7.87
CA SER A 458 8.89 -14.16 -7.77
C SER A 458 9.86 -14.01 -8.93
N THR A 459 9.87 -12.84 -9.58
CA THR A 459 10.82 -12.56 -10.67
C THR A 459 12.27 -12.56 -10.19
N SER A 460 12.59 -11.98 -9.02
CA SER A 460 13.96 -12.04 -8.47
C SER A 460 14.36 -13.46 -8.13
N GLY A 461 13.44 -14.26 -7.61
CA GLY A 461 13.72 -15.65 -7.29
C GLY A 461 14.05 -16.42 -8.55
N LEU A 462 13.25 -16.23 -9.60
CA LEU A 462 13.48 -16.89 -10.88
C LEU A 462 14.78 -16.39 -11.54
N GLY A 463 15.04 -15.09 -11.48
CA GLY A 463 16.29 -14.47 -11.95
C GLY A 463 17.52 -14.99 -11.19
N ALA A 464 17.43 -15.19 -9.88
CA ALA A 464 18.48 -15.78 -9.05
C ALA A 464 18.75 -17.23 -9.45
N SER A 465 17.70 -18.03 -9.74
CA SER A 465 17.86 -19.35 -10.34
C SER A 465 18.55 -19.27 -11.70
N MET A 466 18.16 -18.37 -12.60
CA MET A 466 18.82 -18.22 -13.91
C MET A 466 20.31 -17.86 -13.77
N LEU A 467 20.67 -16.95 -12.86
CA LEU A 467 22.08 -16.64 -12.55
C LEU A 467 22.85 -17.87 -12.08
N THR A 468 22.22 -18.65 -11.20
CA THR A 468 22.78 -19.89 -10.63
C THR A 468 23.00 -20.95 -11.72
N TYR A 469 22.02 -21.18 -12.58
CA TYR A 469 22.15 -22.09 -13.71
C TYR A 469 23.15 -21.60 -14.77
N ASN A 470 23.21 -20.30 -15.07
CA ASN A 470 24.20 -19.72 -15.98
C ASN A 470 25.62 -19.98 -15.45
N ALA A 471 25.86 -19.75 -14.16
CA ALA A 471 27.14 -20.03 -13.52
C ALA A 471 27.47 -21.55 -13.51
N ALA A 472 26.49 -22.41 -13.20
CA ALA A 472 26.67 -23.86 -13.21
C ALA A 472 27.07 -24.40 -14.59
N VAL A 473 26.37 -23.97 -15.65
CA VAL A 473 26.70 -24.37 -17.03
C VAL A 473 28.07 -23.82 -17.44
N ARG A 474 28.41 -22.60 -17.03
CA ARG A 474 29.74 -22.00 -17.28
C ARG A 474 30.87 -22.77 -16.60
N ALA A 475 30.66 -23.23 -15.37
CA ALA A 475 31.64 -24.02 -14.63
C ALA A 475 31.96 -25.36 -15.33
N GLY A 476 31.00 -25.95 -16.03
CA GLY A 476 31.19 -27.16 -16.84
C GLY A 476 31.74 -26.93 -18.26
N ALA A 477 31.76 -25.68 -18.73
CA ALA A 477 32.13 -25.34 -20.10
C ALA A 477 33.65 -25.17 -20.27
N ALA A 478 34.14 -25.37 -21.50
CA ALA A 478 35.53 -25.04 -21.83
C ALA A 478 35.76 -23.53 -21.76
N ALA A 479 36.93 -23.11 -21.29
CA ALA A 479 37.30 -21.69 -21.19
C ALA A 479 37.11 -20.96 -22.54
N GLY A 480 36.35 -19.86 -22.53
CA GLY A 480 36.02 -19.07 -23.71
C GLY A 480 34.88 -19.61 -24.57
N ALA A 481 34.19 -20.68 -24.17
CA ALA A 481 32.98 -21.14 -24.85
C ALA A 481 31.83 -20.15 -24.60
N SER A 482 31.00 -19.92 -25.63
CA SER A 482 29.71 -19.25 -25.46
C SER A 482 28.79 -20.17 -24.65
N VAL A 483 28.30 -19.70 -23.52
CA VAL A 483 27.41 -20.47 -22.64
C VAL A 483 26.00 -19.94 -22.75
N ARG A 484 25.03 -20.86 -22.84
CA ARG A 484 23.60 -20.59 -22.84
C ARG A 484 22.92 -21.67 -22.00
N ILE A 485 21.88 -21.30 -21.27
CA ILE A 485 21.03 -22.24 -20.56
C ILE A 485 20.11 -22.88 -21.60
N THR A 486 20.28 -24.17 -21.87
CA THR A 486 19.41 -24.93 -22.77
C THR A 486 18.32 -25.66 -21.96
N PRO A 487 17.23 -26.13 -22.59
CA PRO A 487 16.22 -26.94 -21.90
C PRO A 487 16.77 -28.20 -21.23
N GLU A 488 17.89 -28.75 -21.71
CA GLU A 488 18.51 -29.94 -21.12
C GLU A 488 19.37 -29.62 -19.88
N ALA A 489 19.78 -28.36 -19.68
CA ALA A 489 20.68 -28.00 -18.57
C ALA A 489 20.09 -28.33 -17.18
N PRO A 490 18.79 -28.07 -16.90
CA PRO A 490 18.16 -28.51 -15.65
C PRO A 490 17.98 -30.03 -15.50
N GLU A 491 18.28 -30.82 -16.53
CA GLU A 491 18.26 -32.30 -16.45
C GLU A 491 19.67 -32.89 -16.24
N ASP A 492 20.72 -32.07 -16.35
CA ASP A 492 22.10 -32.51 -16.16
C ASP A 492 22.45 -32.59 -14.68
N GLU A 493 22.77 -33.81 -14.21
CA GLU A 493 23.11 -34.07 -12.81
C GLU A 493 24.32 -33.27 -12.31
N ALA A 494 25.30 -32.96 -13.17
CA ALA A 494 26.45 -32.14 -12.77
C ALA A 494 26.04 -30.67 -12.56
N VAL A 495 25.14 -30.16 -13.40
CA VAL A 495 24.55 -28.82 -13.23
C VAL A 495 23.72 -28.78 -11.96
N ASN A 496 22.79 -29.72 -11.76
CA ASN A 496 21.94 -29.76 -10.57
C ASN A 496 22.73 -29.99 -9.28
N ALA A 497 23.84 -30.73 -9.33
CA ALA A 497 24.73 -30.87 -8.18
C ALA A 497 25.40 -29.53 -7.81
N TRP A 498 25.84 -28.75 -8.80
CA TRP A 498 26.39 -27.41 -8.58
C TRP A 498 25.33 -26.48 -7.97
N VAL A 499 24.11 -26.48 -8.51
CA VAL A 499 22.97 -25.68 -8.01
C VAL A 499 22.65 -26.07 -6.56
N ARG A 500 22.49 -27.36 -6.26
CA ARG A 500 22.24 -27.88 -4.90
C ARG A 500 23.30 -27.44 -3.89
N GLU A 501 24.56 -27.42 -4.32
CA GLU A 501 25.67 -27.03 -3.47
C GLU A 501 25.55 -25.56 -3.03
N LEU A 502 25.14 -24.66 -3.94
CA LEU A 502 24.85 -23.27 -3.58
C LEU A 502 23.56 -23.15 -2.74
N GLU A 503 22.45 -23.73 -3.20
CA GLU A 503 21.12 -23.65 -2.58
C GLU A 503 21.10 -24.14 -1.13
N SER A 504 21.97 -25.09 -0.80
CA SER A 504 22.11 -25.59 0.57
C SER A 504 22.51 -24.52 1.61
N SER A 505 23.08 -23.39 1.17
CA SER A 505 23.40 -22.23 2.03
C SER A 505 22.26 -21.24 2.19
N VAL A 506 21.14 -21.42 1.49
CA VAL A 506 19.98 -20.58 1.68
C VAL A 506 19.43 -20.78 3.10
N GLY A 507 19.22 -19.66 3.80
CA GLY A 507 18.68 -19.64 5.15
C GLY A 507 17.19 -19.95 5.15
N SER A 508 16.44 -19.13 4.41
CA SER A 508 15.00 -19.28 4.14
C SER A 508 14.68 -18.59 2.82
N TYR A 509 13.72 -19.12 2.07
CA TYR A 509 13.20 -18.47 0.89
C TYR A 509 12.17 -17.41 1.31
N GLY A 510 12.29 -16.21 0.75
CA GLY A 510 11.21 -15.24 0.79
C GLY A 510 10.12 -15.60 -0.21
N ASP A 511 8.85 -15.50 0.18
CA ASP A 511 7.74 -15.71 -0.75
C ASP A 511 7.76 -14.67 -1.88
N GLU A 512 8.09 -13.43 -1.56
CA GLU A 512 8.07 -12.31 -2.50
C GLU A 512 9.23 -11.36 -2.22
N ALA A 513 9.80 -10.79 -3.28
CA ALA A 513 10.97 -9.93 -3.22
C ALA A 513 10.82 -8.73 -2.27
N THR A 514 9.76 -7.94 -2.44
CA THR A 514 9.47 -6.72 -1.68
C THR A 514 9.25 -7.03 -0.20
N THR A 515 8.42 -8.04 0.08
CA THR A 515 8.16 -8.56 1.43
C THR A 515 9.44 -9.08 2.08
N TYR A 516 10.26 -9.85 1.35
CA TYR A 516 11.50 -10.42 1.89
C TYR A 516 12.52 -9.34 2.26
N VAL A 517 12.71 -8.34 1.39
CA VAL A 517 13.61 -7.22 1.65
C VAL A 517 13.10 -6.33 2.79
N GLN A 518 11.79 -6.14 2.91
CA GLN A 518 11.18 -5.46 4.05
C GLN A 518 11.38 -6.23 5.35
N ASP A 519 11.21 -7.55 5.33
CA ASP A 519 11.43 -8.41 6.49
C ASP A 519 12.91 -8.42 6.92
N LEU A 520 13.84 -8.41 5.96
CA LEU A 520 15.27 -8.23 6.24
C LEU A 520 15.52 -6.87 6.89
N TYR A 521 14.95 -5.80 6.34
CA TYR A 521 15.12 -4.43 6.82
C TYR A 521 14.56 -4.24 8.23
N CYS A 522 13.39 -4.81 8.51
CA CYS A 522 12.79 -4.74 9.84
C CYS A 522 13.37 -5.79 10.82
N GLY A 523 14.35 -6.62 10.41
CA GLY A 523 15.01 -7.60 11.27
C GLY A 523 14.14 -8.80 11.67
N ILE A 524 13.12 -9.10 10.88
CA ILE A 524 12.15 -10.19 11.10
C ILE A 524 12.77 -11.53 10.73
N VAL A 525 13.50 -11.56 9.62
CA VAL A 525 14.27 -12.73 9.19
C VAL A 525 15.73 -12.57 9.61
N GLU A 526 16.46 -13.68 9.66
CA GLU A 526 17.88 -13.65 10.00
C GLU A 526 18.68 -12.78 9.02
N PRO A 527 19.73 -12.07 9.48
CA PRO A 527 20.65 -11.38 8.58
C PRO A 527 21.26 -12.34 7.58
N VAL A 528 21.43 -11.87 6.35
CA VAL A 528 22.07 -12.62 5.27
C VAL A 528 23.50 -12.14 5.05
N ASP A 529 24.38 -13.04 4.62
CA ASP A 529 25.76 -12.73 4.25
C ASP A 529 25.88 -12.28 2.78
N ALA A 530 24.92 -12.68 1.95
CA ALA A 530 24.72 -12.19 0.60
C ALA A 530 23.25 -12.34 0.19
N LEU A 531 22.79 -11.52 -0.74
CA LEU A 531 21.44 -11.49 -1.27
C LEU A 531 21.53 -11.50 -2.80
N VAL A 532 20.82 -12.41 -3.47
CA VAL A 532 20.69 -12.38 -4.95
C VAL A 532 19.30 -11.87 -5.29
N ILE A 533 19.23 -10.64 -5.79
CA ILE A 533 17.97 -9.93 -5.99
C ILE A 533 18.10 -8.85 -7.09
N GLN A 534 16.99 -8.22 -7.45
CA GLN A 534 16.99 -7.09 -8.36
C GLN A 534 17.64 -5.85 -7.70
N LYS A 535 18.48 -5.14 -8.46
CA LYS A 535 19.24 -3.98 -7.96
C LYS A 535 18.36 -2.90 -7.35
N GLN A 536 17.19 -2.60 -7.95
CA GLN A 536 16.33 -1.54 -7.44
C GLN A 536 15.86 -1.80 -6.01
N LEU A 537 15.62 -3.07 -5.64
CA LEU A 537 15.20 -3.42 -4.29
C LEU A 537 16.33 -3.20 -3.26
N VAL A 538 17.59 -3.36 -3.68
CA VAL A 538 18.76 -3.05 -2.85
C VAL A 538 18.88 -1.54 -2.65
N ASP A 539 18.67 -0.75 -3.70
CA ASP A 539 18.70 0.71 -3.64
C ASP A 539 17.58 1.25 -2.74
N LEU A 540 16.36 0.70 -2.88
CA LEU A 540 15.21 0.97 -2.03
C LEU A 540 15.47 0.62 -0.56
N TYR A 541 15.99 -0.58 -0.28
CA TYR A 541 16.43 -1.01 1.05
C TYR A 541 17.45 -0.02 1.65
N ASN A 542 18.50 0.32 0.89
CA ASN A 542 19.57 1.21 1.34
C ASN A 542 19.10 2.67 1.54
N SER A 543 17.98 3.05 0.89
CA SER A 543 17.31 4.35 1.06
C SER A 543 16.32 4.38 2.23
N GLY A 544 16.08 3.24 2.89
CA GLY A 544 15.12 3.11 3.99
C GLY A 544 13.67 2.95 3.55
N ARG A 545 13.43 2.50 2.32
CA ARG A 545 12.11 2.24 1.73
C ARG A 545 12.08 0.85 1.07
N PRO A 546 12.30 -0.25 1.82
CA PRO A 546 12.55 -1.59 1.26
C PRO A 546 11.44 -2.14 0.34
N SER A 547 10.21 -1.62 0.43
CA SER A 547 9.07 -1.96 -0.42
C SER A 547 8.64 -0.81 -1.36
N GLY A 548 9.42 0.28 -1.46
CA GLY A 548 9.06 1.50 -2.19
C GLY A 548 8.35 2.56 -1.32
N ALA A 549 7.77 2.16 -0.19
CA ALA A 549 7.13 3.02 0.79
C ALA A 549 7.93 3.13 2.10
N GLU A 550 7.55 4.05 2.99
CA GLU A 550 8.12 4.10 4.35
C GLU A 550 7.75 2.81 5.09
N PRO A 551 8.72 2.03 5.59
CA PRO A 551 8.44 0.75 6.19
C PRO A 551 7.76 0.95 7.55
N ASP A 552 6.63 0.29 7.75
CA ASP A 552 5.98 0.22 9.06
C ASP A 552 6.65 -0.86 9.91
N CYS A 553 7.88 -0.59 10.36
CA CYS A 553 8.56 -1.48 11.30
C CYS A 553 8.07 -1.29 12.74
N ASP A 554 7.42 -0.16 13.07
CA ASP A 554 7.00 0.18 14.44
C ASP A 554 5.75 -0.60 14.89
N GLN A 555 4.96 -1.14 13.95
CA GLN A 555 3.90 -2.10 14.25
C GLN A 555 4.42 -3.54 14.48
N LEU A 556 5.74 -3.76 14.49
CA LEU A 556 6.36 -5.08 14.63
C LEU A 556 6.92 -5.28 16.05
N PRO A 557 6.49 -6.31 16.77
CA PRO A 557 6.81 -6.38 18.20
C PRO A 557 8.28 -6.71 18.46
N GLY A 558 8.90 -5.96 19.37
CA GLY A 558 10.32 -6.12 19.74
C GLY A 558 11.31 -5.21 18.98
N TYR A 559 10.84 -4.40 18.04
CA TYR A 559 11.70 -3.63 17.15
C TYR A 559 11.30 -2.15 17.13
N GLY A 560 11.99 -1.33 17.92
CA GLY A 560 11.70 0.09 18.09
C GLY A 560 12.92 1.01 18.05
N GLU A 561 14.08 0.52 17.62
CA GLU A 561 15.24 1.39 17.40
C GLU A 561 15.62 1.36 15.92
N LYS A 562 15.45 2.51 15.24
CA LYS A 562 15.95 2.81 13.88
C LYS A 562 17.49 2.67 13.74
N SER A 563 18.16 2.18 14.78
CA SER A 563 19.57 1.83 14.87
C SER A 563 19.76 0.33 15.19
N HIS A 564 18.93 -0.56 14.66
CA HIS A 564 19.13 -1.98 14.85
C HIS A 564 20.45 -2.40 14.15
N PRO A 565 21.44 -3.00 14.84
CA PRO A 565 22.73 -3.40 14.27
C PRO A 565 22.63 -4.47 13.17
N ARG A 566 21.42 -4.90 12.80
CA ARG A 566 21.14 -5.87 11.73
C ARG A 566 20.79 -5.21 10.39
N VAL A 567 20.44 -3.91 10.37
CA VAL A 567 20.17 -3.17 9.12
C VAL A 567 21.50 -2.67 8.55
N ARG A 568 22.31 -3.60 8.05
CA ARG A 568 23.53 -3.27 7.31
C ARG A 568 23.16 -2.86 5.89
N ARG A 569 23.80 -1.81 5.38
CA ARG A 569 23.72 -1.46 3.96
C ARG A 569 24.37 -2.54 3.11
N PHE A 570 23.86 -2.71 1.90
CA PHE A 570 24.38 -3.65 0.93
C PHE A 570 25.11 -2.93 -0.20
N GLU A 571 26.22 -3.50 -0.65
CA GLU A 571 26.91 -3.16 -1.89
C GLU A 571 26.42 -4.11 -2.99
N SER A 572 25.98 -3.55 -4.11
CA SER A 572 25.50 -4.31 -5.26
C SER A 572 26.65 -4.64 -6.21
N HIS A 573 26.82 -5.92 -6.55
CA HIS A 573 27.81 -6.40 -7.51
C HIS A 573 27.14 -7.08 -8.70
N ILE A 574 27.52 -6.68 -9.91
CA ILE A 574 27.20 -7.43 -11.14
C ILE A 574 28.18 -8.60 -11.22
N PRO A 575 27.70 -9.85 -11.28
CA PRO A 575 28.58 -11.01 -11.37
C PRO A 575 29.34 -11.01 -12.72
N PRO A 576 30.65 -11.34 -12.73
CA PRO A 576 31.44 -11.40 -13.96
C PRO A 576 30.97 -12.48 -14.94
N GLU A 577 30.17 -13.44 -14.48
CA GLU A 577 29.48 -14.42 -15.33
C GLU A 577 28.33 -13.83 -16.17
N GLY A 578 27.98 -12.57 -15.92
CA GLY A 578 26.89 -11.81 -16.53
C GLY A 578 25.63 -11.75 -15.66
N THR A 579 24.87 -10.66 -15.80
CA THR A 579 23.57 -10.45 -15.14
C THR A 579 22.38 -10.70 -16.08
N LEU A 580 21.17 -10.75 -15.51
CA LEU A 580 19.91 -10.79 -16.23
C LEU A 580 19.29 -9.40 -16.24
N ALA A 581 19.03 -8.87 -17.45
CA ALA A 581 18.23 -7.67 -17.64
C ALA A 581 16.73 -8.01 -17.58
N MET A 582 15.97 -7.15 -16.92
CA MET A 582 14.51 -7.21 -16.83
C MET A 582 13.95 -5.98 -17.53
N ASP A 583 13.11 -6.22 -18.52
CA ASP A 583 12.66 -5.23 -19.51
C ASP A 583 11.31 -4.59 -19.19
N HIS A 584 10.60 -5.05 -18.15
CA HIS A 584 9.29 -4.52 -17.71
C HIS A 584 8.35 -4.16 -18.88
N PRO A 585 7.92 -5.15 -19.69
CA PRO A 585 7.17 -4.87 -20.89
C PRO A 585 5.75 -4.35 -20.58
N TYR A 586 5.23 -3.49 -21.44
CA TYR A 586 3.82 -3.08 -21.46
C TYR A 586 3.02 -4.01 -22.37
N VAL A 587 2.19 -4.87 -21.78
CA VAL A 587 1.44 -5.91 -22.50
C VAL A 587 -0.02 -5.51 -22.62
N LEU A 588 -0.55 -5.49 -23.84
CA LEU A 588 -1.97 -5.29 -24.11
C LEU A 588 -2.70 -6.64 -24.05
N MET A 589 -3.72 -6.72 -23.20
CA MET A 589 -4.55 -7.92 -23.10
C MET A 589 -5.52 -8.02 -24.28
N PRO A 590 -5.99 -9.21 -24.68
CA PRO A 590 -6.98 -9.30 -25.75
C PRO A 590 -8.34 -8.81 -25.25
N GLY A 591 -9.07 -8.08 -26.10
CA GLY A 591 -10.46 -7.68 -25.83
C GLY A 591 -10.69 -6.19 -25.54
N LEU A 592 -9.65 -5.34 -25.62
CA LEU A 592 -9.82 -3.88 -25.47
C LEU A 592 -10.77 -3.32 -26.53
N SER A 593 -11.65 -2.42 -26.10
CA SER A 593 -12.34 -1.51 -27.02
C SER A 593 -11.36 -0.52 -27.66
N GLU A 594 -11.75 0.10 -28.78
CA GLU A 594 -10.93 1.11 -29.47
C GLU A 594 -10.50 2.25 -28.53
N ALA A 595 -11.43 2.75 -27.71
CA ALA A 595 -11.14 3.79 -26.73
C ALA A 595 -10.21 3.32 -25.59
N GLN A 596 -10.39 2.09 -25.07
CA GLN A 596 -9.46 1.55 -24.06
C GLN A 596 -8.07 1.35 -24.63
N ARG A 597 -7.96 0.94 -25.90
CA ARG A 597 -6.68 0.75 -26.57
C ARG A 597 -5.95 2.08 -26.78
N GLU A 598 -6.65 3.10 -27.27
CA GLU A 598 -6.09 4.45 -27.38
C GLU A 598 -5.61 4.96 -26.01
N LEU A 599 -6.41 4.77 -24.96
CA LEU A 599 -6.04 5.13 -23.60
C LEU A 599 -4.81 4.36 -23.08
N ALA A 600 -4.71 3.06 -23.38
CA ALA A 600 -3.56 2.24 -23.00
C ALA A 600 -2.28 2.68 -23.72
N GLU A 601 -2.35 2.96 -25.02
CA GLU A 601 -1.22 3.47 -25.81
C GLU A 601 -0.77 4.86 -25.30
N GLU A 602 -1.72 5.76 -24.98
CA GLU A 602 -1.39 7.05 -24.36
C GLU A 602 -0.73 6.91 -22.98
N PHE A 603 -1.20 5.96 -22.15
CA PHE A 603 -0.59 5.71 -20.85
C PHE A 603 0.81 5.13 -20.99
N TYR A 604 1.04 4.24 -21.97
CA TYR A 604 2.39 3.74 -22.31
C TYR A 604 3.33 4.88 -22.72
N GLU A 605 2.89 5.78 -23.61
CA GLU A 605 3.68 6.95 -24.01
C GLU A 605 4.03 7.84 -22.81
N PHE A 606 3.07 8.09 -21.92
CA PHE A 606 3.29 8.86 -20.69
C PHE A 606 4.36 8.25 -19.78
N LEU A 607 4.35 6.92 -19.60
CA LEU A 607 5.36 6.23 -18.79
C LEU A 607 6.78 6.38 -19.39
N GLY A 608 6.89 6.59 -20.70
CA GLY A 608 8.14 6.86 -21.40
C GLY A 608 8.63 8.32 -21.32
N GLU A 609 7.83 9.25 -20.80
CA GLU A 609 8.21 10.66 -20.66
C GLU A 609 9.33 10.86 -19.63
N ASP A 610 10.13 11.92 -19.79
CA ASP A 610 11.31 12.19 -18.94
C ASP A 610 10.98 12.28 -17.45
N GLU A 611 9.78 12.77 -17.12
CA GLU A 611 9.25 12.87 -15.76
C GLU A 611 8.98 11.50 -15.15
N ALA A 612 8.24 10.65 -15.87
CA ALA A 612 7.92 9.30 -15.44
C ALA A 612 9.20 8.45 -15.34
N GLN A 613 10.09 8.54 -16.34
CA GLN A 613 11.40 7.90 -16.32
C GLN A 613 12.28 8.39 -15.14
N ALA A 614 12.21 9.67 -14.78
CA ALA A 614 12.91 10.17 -13.59
C ALA A 614 12.35 9.60 -12.29
N ALA A 615 11.03 9.37 -12.21
CA ALA A 615 10.40 8.73 -11.06
C ALA A 615 10.82 7.24 -10.93
N PHE A 616 10.89 6.51 -12.05
CA PHE A 616 11.47 5.15 -12.07
C PHE A 616 12.91 5.14 -11.55
N VAL A 617 13.76 6.03 -12.04
CA VAL A 617 15.16 6.14 -11.58
C VAL A 617 15.26 6.52 -10.10
N GLU A 618 14.36 7.36 -9.57
CA GLU A 618 14.33 7.72 -8.15
C GLU A 618 13.98 6.52 -7.24
N ASP A 619 13.19 5.57 -7.74
CA ASP A 619 12.87 4.31 -7.07
C ASP A 619 13.85 3.16 -7.41
N GLY A 620 14.99 3.48 -8.03
CA GLY A 620 16.12 2.57 -8.22
C GLY A 620 16.10 1.76 -9.52
N PHE A 621 15.11 1.96 -10.38
CA PHE A 621 15.07 1.35 -11.71
C PHE A 621 16.06 2.01 -12.66
N GLU A 622 16.37 1.30 -13.74
CA GLU A 622 17.16 1.80 -14.86
C GLU A 622 16.23 2.46 -15.90
N ARG A 623 16.75 3.48 -16.58
CA ARG A 623 16.04 4.13 -17.69
C ARG A 623 15.97 3.16 -18.88
N ILE A 624 14.91 3.23 -19.67
CA ILE A 624 14.78 2.43 -20.90
C ILE A 624 16.04 2.58 -21.77
N GLY A 625 16.65 1.46 -22.17
CA GLY A 625 17.84 1.36 -23.01
C GLY A 625 19.14 1.79 -22.33
N SER A 626 19.19 1.81 -21.00
CA SER A 626 20.39 2.21 -20.24
C SER A 626 21.18 1.05 -19.64
N VAL A 627 20.60 -0.15 -19.59
CA VAL A 627 21.32 -1.37 -19.19
C VAL A 627 22.43 -1.68 -20.19
N ASP A 628 23.63 -1.98 -19.68
CA ASP A 628 24.78 -2.37 -20.51
C ASP A 628 24.63 -3.83 -20.98
N GLU A 629 24.44 -4.02 -22.29
CA GLU A 629 24.30 -5.35 -22.88
C GLU A 629 25.56 -6.22 -22.67
N ASP A 630 26.75 -5.62 -22.57
CA ASP A 630 28.02 -6.34 -22.38
C ASP A 630 28.09 -7.02 -20.99
N ASP A 631 27.35 -6.50 -20.01
CA ASP A 631 27.25 -7.06 -18.65
C ASP A 631 26.15 -8.13 -18.54
N THR A 632 25.35 -8.36 -19.58
CA THR A 632 24.19 -9.26 -19.54
C THR A 632 24.43 -10.60 -20.24
N PHE A 633 23.69 -11.63 -19.84
CA PHE A 633 23.54 -12.85 -20.65
C PHE A 633 22.12 -12.96 -21.23
N PRO A 634 21.94 -13.61 -22.39
CA PRO A 634 20.63 -13.74 -23.02
C PRO A 634 19.64 -14.48 -22.11
N GLN A 635 18.41 -13.96 -22.02
CA GLN A 635 17.31 -14.65 -21.36
C GLN A 635 17.16 -16.08 -21.94
N PRO A 636 17.06 -17.12 -21.11
CA PRO A 636 16.80 -18.48 -21.59
C PRO A 636 15.45 -18.58 -22.31
N GLU A 637 15.33 -19.58 -23.18
CA GLU A 637 14.05 -19.89 -23.83
C GLU A 637 13.01 -20.35 -22.81
N ALA A 638 11.72 -20.07 -23.06
CA ALA A 638 10.61 -20.39 -22.15
C ALA A 638 10.61 -21.83 -21.65
N GLU A 639 10.98 -22.80 -22.50
CA GLU A 639 11.06 -24.21 -22.11
C GLU A 639 12.17 -24.46 -21.07
N ALA A 640 13.33 -23.82 -21.21
CA ALA A 640 14.39 -23.90 -20.21
C ALA A 640 13.97 -23.26 -18.89
N ILE A 641 13.27 -22.13 -18.95
CA ILE A 641 12.73 -21.45 -17.76
C ILE A 641 11.70 -22.34 -17.05
N GLN A 642 10.78 -22.96 -17.80
CA GLN A 642 9.79 -23.89 -17.24
C GLN A 642 10.47 -25.09 -16.57
N ARG A 643 11.54 -25.62 -17.15
CA ARG A 643 12.31 -26.73 -16.58
C ARG A 643 13.10 -26.33 -15.33
N ILE A 644 13.67 -25.12 -15.29
CA ILE A 644 14.28 -24.56 -14.06
C ILE A 644 13.23 -24.50 -12.93
N ARG A 645 12.01 -24.02 -13.22
CA ARG A 645 10.91 -23.98 -12.24
C ARG A 645 10.49 -25.38 -11.80
N ALA A 646 10.38 -26.32 -12.73
CA ALA A 646 9.98 -27.70 -12.44
C ALA A 646 11.02 -28.46 -11.60
N GLU A 647 12.31 -28.21 -11.80
CA GLU A 647 13.39 -28.87 -11.08
C GLU A 647 13.65 -28.27 -9.69
N TRP A 648 12.93 -27.20 -9.34
CA TRP A 648 13.15 -26.48 -8.09
C TRP A 648 13.11 -27.38 -6.84
N ASP A 649 12.13 -28.29 -6.76
CA ASP A 649 12.02 -29.25 -5.65
C ASP A 649 13.18 -30.24 -5.58
N GLY A 650 13.88 -30.46 -6.69
CA GLY A 650 15.07 -31.29 -6.79
C GLY A 650 16.33 -30.60 -6.28
N VAL A 651 16.40 -29.27 -6.39
CA VAL A 651 17.62 -28.49 -6.09
C VAL A 651 17.56 -27.64 -4.83
N ARG A 652 16.36 -27.27 -4.38
CA ARG A 652 16.18 -26.49 -3.15
C ARG A 652 16.60 -27.27 -1.92
N LYS A 653 16.87 -26.55 -0.85
CA LYS A 653 17.10 -27.13 0.48
C LYS A 653 15.82 -27.82 0.99
N ASN A 654 15.87 -29.13 1.24
CA ASN A 654 14.74 -29.86 1.80
C ASN A 654 14.44 -29.44 3.24
N SER A 655 13.20 -29.64 3.69
CA SER A 655 12.71 -29.22 4.99
C SER A 655 12.49 -30.39 5.94
N GLN A 656 12.73 -30.17 7.23
CA GLN A 656 12.34 -30.99 8.37
C GLN A 656 11.35 -30.20 9.21
N VAL A 657 10.10 -30.62 9.20
CA VAL A 657 9.01 -29.93 9.88
C VAL A 657 8.47 -30.79 11.01
N ILE A 658 8.35 -30.22 12.21
CA ILE A 658 7.49 -30.76 13.27
C ILE A 658 6.22 -29.91 13.31
N LEU A 659 5.10 -30.50 12.92
CA LEU A 659 3.78 -29.91 13.11
C LEU A 659 3.32 -30.23 14.54
N LEU A 660 3.34 -29.23 15.41
CA LEU A 660 3.02 -29.34 16.83
C LEU A 660 1.63 -28.78 17.10
N ILE A 661 0.66 -29.67 17.33
CA ILE A 661 -0.75 -29.33 17.47
C ILE A 661 -1.18 -29.46 18.93
N ASP A 662 -1.75 -28.39 19.47
CA ASP A 662 -2.44 -28.42 20.76
C ASP A 662 -3.68 -29.32 20.65
N ASN A 663 -3.77 -30.31 21.55
CA ASN A 663 -4.93 -31.17 21.71
C ASN A 663 -5.51 -31.09 23.12
N SER A 664 -5.30 -29.99 23.83
CA SER A 664 -5.89 -29.75 25.14
C SER A 664 -7.42 -29.65 25.08
N GLY A 665 -8.08 -29.73 26.24
CA GLY A 665 -9.54 -29.76 26.32
C GLY A 665 -10.25 -28.57 25.68
N SER A 666 -9.63 -27.38 25.65
CA SER A 666 -10.18 -26.17 25.00
C SER A 666 -10.35 -26.30 23.49
N MET A 667 -9.61 -27.22 22.86
CA MET A 667 -9.73 -27.51 21.43
C MET A 667 -11.04 -28.24 21.06
N ASN A 668 -11.83 -28.66 22.05
CA ASN A 668 -13.20 -29.15 21.84
C ASN A 668 -14.24 -28.02 21.78
N ASP A 669 -13.87 -26.77 22.06
CA ASP A 669 -14.81 -25.64 21.96
C ASP A 669 -15.33 -25.51 20.52
N GLU A 670 -16.60 -25.17 20.39
CA GLU A 670 -17.23 -24.98 19.08
C GLU A 670 -16.87 -23.61 18.49
N VAL A 671 -16.42 -23.60 17.23
CA VAL A 671 -16.19 -22.38 16.42
C VAL A 671 -17.40 -22.03 15.56
N ALA A 672 -18.27 -23.01 15.34
CA ALA A 672 -19.58 -22.89 14.70
C ALA A 672 -20.47 -24.04 15.21
N PRO A 673 -21.81 -23.93 15.12
CA PRO A 673 -22.70 -24.97 15.60
C PRO A 673 -22.33 -26.36 15.04
N GLY A 674 -21.90 -27.26 15.92
CA GLY A 674 -21.48 -28.63 15.57
C GLY A 674 -20.12 -28.77 14.88
N ALA A 675 -19.24 -27.77 14.96
CA ALA A 675 -17.86 -27.85 14.48
C ALA A 675 -16.88 -27.41 15.58
N ALA A 676 -16.06 -28.33 16.06
CA ALA A 676 -15.04 -28.04 17.09
C ALA A 676 -13.82 -27.35 16.46
N LYS A 677 -13.08 -26.61 17.29
CA LYS A 677 -11.79 -26.02 16.93
C LYS A 677 -10.83 -27.05 16.31
N ILE A 678 -10.73 -28.24 16.93
CA ILE A 678 -9.85 -29.30 16.46
C ILE A 678 -10.18 -29.79 15.04
N ASP A 679 -11.46 -29.84 14.66
CA ASP A 679 -11.87 -30.29 13.32
C ASP A 679 -11.34 -29.34 12.23
N ARG A 680 -11.37 -28.03 12.50
CA ARG A 680 -10.84 -27.01 11.59
C ARG A 680 -9.33 -27.09 11.46
N VAL A 681 -8.64 -27.28 12.58
CA VAL A 681 -7.19 -27.47 12.62
C VAL A 681 -6.78 -28.70 11.81
N GLN A 682 -7.48 -29.83 11.97
CA GLN A 682 -7.23 -31.03 11.19
C GLN A 682 -7.43 -30.79 9.69
N SER A 683 -8.49 -30.08 9.30
CA SER A 683 -8.73 -29.74 7.90
C SER A 683 -7.62 -28.86 7.32
N ALA A 684 -7.23 -27.81 8.05
CA ALA A 684 -6.18 -26.88 7.64
C ALA A 684 -4.81 -27.57 7.56
N ALA A 685 -4.47 -28.39 8.56
CA ALA A 685 -3.26 -29.19 8.56
C ALA A 685 -3.21 -30.16 7.37
N ASN A 686 -4.32 -30.84 7.05
CA ASN A 686 -4.38 -31.76 5.91
C ASN A 686 -4.18 -31.07 4.56
N ALA A 687 -4.65 -29.83 4.40
CA ALA A 687 -4.38 -29.02 3.22
C ALA A 687 -2.90 -28.62 3.18
N ALA A 688 -2.36 -28.11 4.28
CA ALA A 688 -0.99 -27.60 4.37
C ALA A 688 0.11 -28.65 4.20
N ILE A 689 -0.08 -29.88 4.69
CA ILE A 689 0.93 -30.95 4.46
C ILE A 689 1.00 -31.37 2.99
N GLY A 690 -0.02 -31.06 2.18
CA GLY A 690 -0.01 -31.28 0.74
C GLY A 690 1.00 -30.38 0.01
N LEU A 691 1.50 -29.33 0.68
CA LEU A 691 2.46 -28.41 0.12
C LEU A 691 3.89 -28.98 0.11
N LEU A 692 4.21 -29.93 1.00
CA LEU A 692 5.55 -30.48 1.18
C LEU A 692 5.99 -31.39 0.02
N ALA A 693 7.26 -31.31 -0.36
CA ALA A 693 7.85 -32.19 -1.36
C ALA A 693 8.01 -33.62 -0.85
N PRO A 694 8.09 -34.64 -1.72
CA PRO A 694 8.32 -36.02 -1.32
C PRO A 694 9.55 -36.26 -0.42
N LYS A 695 10.59 -35.44 -0.58
CA LYS A 695 11.85 -35.51 0.18
C LYS A 695 11.84 -34.68 1.47
N ASP A 696 10.85 -33.81 1.66
CA ASP A 696 10.67 -33.11 2.93
C ASP A 696 10.22 -34.11 4.00
N GLU A 697 10.66 -33.91 5.22
CA GLU A 697 10.36 -34.77 6.35
C GLU A 697 9.38 -34.10 7.29
N LEU A 698 8.38 -34.85 7.73
CA LEU A 698 7.36 -34.38 8.64
C LEU A 698 7.20 -35.34 9.82
N ALA A 699 7.09 -34.75 11.01
CA ALA A 699 6.51 -35.38 12.18
C ALA A 699 5.28 -34.59 12.63
N VAL A 700 4.20 -35.28 12.96
CA VAL A 700 3.01 -34.68 13.59
C VAL A 700 3.04 -35.00 15.07
N TRP A 701 3.18 -33.99 15.90
CA TRP A 701 3.21 -34.10 17.36
C TRP A 701 1.98 -33.43 17.93
N THR A 702 1.44 -33.99 19.01
CA THR A 702 0.34 -33.36 19.75
C THR A 702 0.72 -33.13 21.20
N PHE A 703 0.14 -32.10 21.81
CA PHE A 703 0.39 -31.79 23.21
C PHE A 703 -0.84 -31.29 23.94
N GLY A 704 -0.93 -31.68 25.20
CA GLY A 704 -1.93 -31.23 26.18
C GLY A 704 -1.39 -31.57 27.56
N SER A 705 -1.97 -32.59 28.21
CA SER A 705 -1.44 -33.14 29.46
C SER A 705 -0.15 -33.96 29.29
N SER A 706 0.16 -34.39 28.07
CA SER A 706 1.42 -35.03 27.69
C SER A 706 1.75 -34.73 26.23
N VAL A 707 3.01 -34.97 25.83
CA VAL A 707 3.44 -34.82 24.43
C VAL A 707 3.44 -36.18 23.75
N HIS A 708 2.67 -36.31 22.68
CA HIS A 708 2.68 -37.48 21.81
C HIS A 708 3.51 -37.19 20.56
N LYS A 709 4.47 -38.08 20.27
CA LYS A 709 5.49 -37.87 19.23
C LYS A 709 5.39 -38.94 18.16
N THR A 710 5.36 -38.52 16.91
CA THR A 710 5.61 -39.39 15.76
C THR A 710 7.05 -39.25 15.27
N ALA A 711 7.52 -40.21 14.49
CA ALA A 711 8.86 -40.17 13.91
C ALA A 711 8.92 -39.17 12.75
N LEU A 712 9.97 -38.36 12.73
CA LEU A 712 10.33 -37.51 11.61
C LEU A 712 10.79 -38.40 10.44
N ALA A 713 10.10 -38.32 9.31
CA ALA A 713 10.43 -39.12 8.13
C ALA A 713 9.89 -38.50 6.83
N PRO A 714 10.44 -38.88 5.66
CA PRO A 714 10.06 -38.31 4.36
C PRO A 714 8.57 -38.44 4.03
N MET A 715 8.02 -37.46 3.31
CA MET A 715 6.60 -37.38 2.99
C MET A 715 6.14 -38.31 1.86
N GLY A 716 7.01 -38.63 0.89
CA GLY A 716 6.71 -39.32 -0.37
C GLY A 716 5.50 -40.27 -0.33
N ASP A 717 5.69 -41.51 0.12
CA ASP A 717 4.61 -42.51 0.20
C ASP A 717 3.78 -42.41 1.50
N ARG A 718 4.13 -41.49 2.41
CA ARG A 718 3.54 -41.37 3.75
C ARG A 718 2.39 -40.39 3.83
N ILE A 719 2.12 -39.58 2.81
CA ILE A 719 1.09 -38.54 2.86
C ILE A 719 -0.28 -39.06 3.31
N SER A 720 -0.71 -40.24 2.83
CA SER A 720 -1.97 -40.87 3.26
C SER A 720 -1.95 -41.32 4.72
N GLN A 721 -0.82 -41.81 5.20
CA GLN A 721 -0.63 -42.19 6.60
C GLN A 721 -0.70 -40.93 7.50
N VAL A 722 0.02 -39.88 7.14
CA VAL A 722 0.04 -38.62 7.91
C VAL A 722 -1.35 -37.99 7.97
N ARG A 723 -2.10 -37.99 6.86
CA ARG A 723 -3.50 -37.51 6.85
C ARG A 723 -4.39 -38.28 7.84
N ALA A 724 -4.18 -39.59 7.95
CA ALA A 724 -4.90 -40.42 8.92
C ALA A 724 -4.44 -40.13 10.37
N GLU A 725 -3.15 -39.89 10.60
CA GLU A 725 -2.61 -39.48 11.90
C GLU A 725 -3.21 -38.14 12.36
N ILE A 726 -3.31 -37.15 11.46
CA ILE A 726 -3.95 -35.85 11.73
C ILE A 726 -5.44 -36.03 12.03
N GLY A 727 -6.16 -36.79 11.21
CA GLY A 727 -7.61 -37.00 11.40
C GLY A 727 -7.97 -37.82 12.63
N ALA A 728 -6.99 -38.47 13.28
CA ALA A 728 -7.18 -39.23 14.52
C ALA A 728 -6.85 -38.42 15.79
N ILE A 729 -6.51 -37.13 15.67
CA ILE A 729 -6.19 -36.29 16.82
C ILE A 729 -7.46 -35.99 17.61
N GLU A 730 -7.52 -36.47 18.85
CA GLU A 730 -8.62 -36.17 19.76
C GLU A 730 -8.18 -35.11 20.78
N ALA A 731 -9.02 -34.10 20.98
CA ALA A 731 -8.81 -33.08 21.99
C ALA A 731 -9.27 -33.56 23.38
N GLY A 732 -8.47 -33.31 24.42
CA GLY A 732 -8.77 -33.72 25.78
C GLY A 732 -7.71 -33.33 26.80
N GLY A 733 -8.00 -33.59 28.07
CA GLY A 733 -7.12 -33.23 29.19
C GLY A 733 -7.45 -31.87 29.78
N THR A 734 -6.85 -31.60 30.95
CA THR A 734 -7.11 -30.40 31.77
C THR A 734 -5.88 -29.50 31.94
N THR A 735 -4.75 -29.89 31.35
CA THR A 735 -3.48 -29.16 31.42
C THR A 735 -2.89 -29.01 30.03
N THR A 736 -2.07 -27.98 29.85
CA THR A 736 -1.45 -27.61 28.57
C THR A 736 0.05 -27.37 28.81
N GLN A 737 0.86 -28.39 28.56
CA GLN A 737 2.32 -28.36 28.74
C GLN A 737 3.04 -27.70 27.55
N LEU A 738 2.62 -26.48 27.17
CA LEU A 738 3.14 -25.76 26.01
C LEU A 738 4.67 -25.60 26.06
N PRO A 739 5.31 -25.14 27.16
CA PRO A 739 6.74 -24.91 27.16
C PRO A 739 7.56 -26.17 26.93
N ALA A 740 7.18 -27.26 27.59
CA ALA A 740 7.85 -28.55 27.44
C ALA A 740 7.66 -29.14 26.03
N ALA A 741 6.49 -28.95 25.43
CA ALA A 741 6.20 -29.43 24.08
C ALA A 741 7.05 -28.70 23.03
N VAL A 742 7.11 -27.37 23.11
CA VAL A 742 7.90 -26.53 22.19
C VAL A 742 9.39 -26.82 22.34
N GLN A 743 9.90 -26.87 23.59
CA GLN A 743 11.31 -27.20 23.84
C GLN A 743 11.66 -28.59 23.28
N ALA A 744 10.82 -29.59 23.52
CA ALA A 744 11.07 -30.94 23.04
C ALA A 744 11.08 -31.04 21.50
N ALA A 745 10.23 -30.27 20.81
CA ALA A 745 10.20 -30.21 19.35
C ALA A 745 11.44 -29.51 18.81
N HIS A 746 11.81 -28.37 19.39
CA HIS A 746 13.03 -27.65 19.09
C HIS A 746 14.25 -28.56 19.22
N ASP A 747 14.41 -29.23 20.38
CA ASP A 747 15.56 -30.08 20.66
C ASP A 747 15.66 -31.28 19.73
N ALA A 748 14.52 -31.87 19.34
CA ALA A 748 14.49 -32.98 18.40
C ALA A 748 15.04 -32.58 17.03
N LEU A 749 14.69 -31.39 16.53
CA LEU A 749 15.26 -30.86 15.29
C LEU A 749 16.70 -30.36 15.47
N ALA A 750 17.03 -29.75 16.61
CA ALA A 750 18.40 -29.31 16.88
C ALA A 750 19.40 -30.48 16.87
N GLN A 751 18.95 -31.70 17.19
CA GLN A 751 19.75 -32.91 17.19
C GLN A 751 19.91 -33.57 15.80
N THR A 752 19.12 -33.21 14.78
CA THR A 752 19.17 -33.82 13.43
C THR A 752 20.25 -33.20 12.52
N ASN A 753 21.45 -32.93 13.03
CA ASN A 753 22.49 -32.24 12.25
C ASN A 753 23.21 -33.21 11.30
N ASP A 754 22.98 -33.03 9.99
CA ASP A 754 23.70 -33.68 8.91
C ASP A 754 24.43 -32.61 8.07
N PRO A 755 25.76 -32.42 8.25
CA PRO A 755 26.52 -31.44 7.49
C PRO A 755 26.55 -31.69 5.98
N ASP A 756 26.40 -32.96 5.56
CA ASP A 756 26.46 -33.37 4.15
C ASP A 756 25.10 -33.17 3.46
N ASN A 757 24.01 -33.14 4.23
CA ASN A 757 22.65 -32.90 3.75
C ASN A 757 21.90 -31.89 4.65
N PRO A 758 22.28 -30.60 4.63
CA PRO A 758 21.67 -29.60 5.49
C PRO A 758 20.21 -29.37 5.08
N LYS A 759 19.29 -29.47 6.05
CA LYS A 759 17.86 -29.24 5.85
C LYS A 759 17.40 -27.96 6.57
N THR A 760 16.36 -27.32 6.04
CA THR A 760 15.63 -26.26 6.74
C THR A 760 14.87 -26.90 7.90
N LYS A 761 14.98 -26.36 9.11
CA LYS A 761 14.38 -26.95 10.31
C LYS A 761 13.30 -26.02 10.87
N ALA A 762 12.08 -26.51 10.97
CA ALA A 762 10.96 -25.72 11.43
C ALA A 762 10.03 -26.49 12.38
N VAL A 763 9.60 -25.82 13.44
CA VAL A 763 8.43 -26.20 14.24
C VAL A 763 7.29 -25.30 13.81
N VAL A 764 6.14 -25.88 13.47
CA VAL A 764 4.90 -25.14 13.26
C VAL A 764 4.00 -25.42 14.45
N LEU A 765 3.87 -24.46 15.35
CA LEU A 765 3.09 -24.54 16.57
C LEU A 765 1.70 -23.95 16.35
N LEU A 766 0.67 -24.75 16.57
CA LEU A 766 -0.72 -24.32 16.59
C LEU A 766 -1.32 -24.57 17.96
N THR A 767 -1.84 -23.53 18.62
CA THR A 767 -2.38 -23.62 19.98
C THR A 767 -3.46 -22.59 20.26
N ASP A 768 -4.46 -22.98 21.05
CA ASP A 768 -5.55 -22.09 21.49
C ASP A 768 -5.48 -21.68 22.96
N GLY A 769 -4.55 -22.27 23.70
CA GLY A 769 -4.42 -22.08 25.14
C GLY A 769 -3.17 -21.32 25.58
N ALA A 770 -3.14 -21.01 26.87
CA ALA A 770 -1.94 -20.59 27.58
C ALA A 770 -1.30 -21.79 28.29
N THR A 771 -0.04 -21.62 28.71
CA THR A 771 0.64 -22.59 29.57
C THR A 771 -0.20 -22.85 30.83
N ASN A 772 -0.54 -24.11 31.05
CA ASN A 772 -1.27 -24.54 32.22
C ASN A 772 -0.71 -25.85 32.77
N LEU A 773 0.24 -25.75 33.71
CA LEU A 773 0.95 -26.91 34.27
C LEU A 773 0.13 -27.69 35.30
N THR A 774 -0.90 -27.08 35.90
CA THR A 774 -1.77 -27.71 36.90
C THR A 774 -3.26 -27.68 36.50
N PRO A 775 -4.08 -28.68 36.88
CA PRO A 775 -5.47 -28.77 36.38
C PRO A 775 -6.37 -27.58 36.72
N ASP A 776 -6.06 -26.84 37.79
CA ASP A 776 -6.80 -25.67 38.26
C ASP A 776 -6.16 -24.32 37.86
N GLY A 777 -5.00 -24.34 37.19
CA GLY A 777 -4.32 -23.15 36.70
C GLY A 777 -3.86 -22.19 37.80
N SER A 778 -3.69 -22.65 39.03
CA SER A 778 -3.35 -21.79 40.17
C SER A 778 -1.90 -21.31 40.17
N ASP A 779 -1.01 -21.95 39.41
CA ASP A 779 0.44 -21.76 39.52
C ASP A 779 0.98 -20.79 38.46
N ALA A 780 0.41 -19.59 38.42
CA ALA A 780 0.77 -18.55 37.46
C ALA A 780 2.27 -18.19 37.48
N GLU A 781 2.91 -18.19 38.66
CA GLU A 781 4.36 -17.96 38.79
C GLU A 781 5.18 -19.08 38.16
N GLU A 782 4.77 -20.34 38.32
CA GLU A 782 5.46 -21.49 37.72
C GLU A 782 5.28 -21.52 36.19
N ASN A 783 4.05 -21.23 35.71
CA ASN A 783 3.77 -21.10 34.29
C ASN A 783 4.63 -19.98 33.66
N GLN A 784 4.71 -18.82 34.30
CA GLN A 784 5.53 -17.71 33.81
C GLN A 784 7.02 -18.06 33.82
N ALA A 785 7.52 -18.69 34.89
CA ALA A 785 8.92 -19.11 34.96
C ALA A 785 9.28 -20.14 33.87
N ALA A 786 8.38 -21.08 33.56
CA ALA A 786 8.56 -22.03 32.47
C ALA A 786 8.53 -21.35 31.09
N ASN A 787 7.65 -20.37 30.89
CA ASN A 787 7.58 -19.56 29.69
C ASN A 787 8.86 -18.74 29.46
N ASP A 788 9.34 -18.07 30.51
CA ASP A 788 10.58 -17.27 30.45
C ASP A 788 11.80 -18.14 30.20
N ALA A 789 11.86 -19.33 30.83
CA ALA A 789 12.92 -20.31 30.58
C ALA A 789 12.91 -20.80 29.12
N LEU A 790 11.74 -21.14 28.56
CA LEU A 790 11.61 -21.53 27.16
C LEU A 790 12.17 -20.45 26.22
N VAL A 791 11.73 -19.19 26.40
CA VAL A 791 12.17 -18.08 25.54
C VAL A 791 13.68 -17.87 25.65
N ALA A 792 14.23 -17.95 26.87
CA ALA A 792 15.68 -17.82 27.10
C ALA A 792 16.47 -18.98 26.47
N ASP A 793 16.00 -20.22 26.59
CA ASP A 793 16.65 -21.40 26.04
C ASP A 793 16.66 -21.38 24.51
N ILE A 794 15.54 -20.98 23.87
CA ILE A 794 15.47 -20.78 22.42
C ILE A 794 16.41 -19.65 21.98
N ALA A 795 16.36 -18.49 22.65
CA ALA A 795 17.19 -17.35 22.28
C ALA A 795 18.70 -17.61 22.48
N GLY A 796 19.07 -18.48 23.42
CA GLY A 796 20.45 -18.89 23.67
C GLY A 796 20.91 -20.11 22.84
N SER A 797 20.04 -20.67 22.02
CA SER A 797 20.35 -21.82 21.16
C SER A 797 21.17 -21.40 19.94
N GLU A 798 22.27 -22.11 19.68
CA GLU A 798 23.04 -21.97 18.43
C GLU A 798 22.40 -22.74 17.26
N SER A 799 21.28 -23.44 17.50
CA SER A 799 20.60 -24.21 16.46
C SER A 799 19.73 -23.31 15.58
N ARG A 800 19.71 -23.57 14.26
CA ARG A 800 18.88 -22.82 13.28
C ARG A 800 17.45 -23.35 13.17
N VAL A 801 16.85 -23.77 14.29
CA VAL A 801 15.48 -24.28 14.30
C VAL A 801 14.51 -23.11 14.43
N ARG A 802 13.67 -22.92 13.41
CA ARG A 802 12.66 -21.85 13.38
C ARG A 802 11.35 -22.32 14.02
N ILE A 803 10.70 -21.49 14.82
CA ILE A 803 9.43 -21.83 15.48
C ILE A 803 8.36 -20.85 15.03
N TYR A 804 7.56 -21.27 14.05
CA TYR A 804 6.42 -20.51 13.57
C TYR A 804 5.23 -20.75 14.48
N THR A 805 4.61 -19.68 14.98
CA THR A 805 3.52 -19.77 15.96
C THR A 805 2.21 -19.27 15.38
N ILE A 806 1.14 -20.05 15.59
CA ILE A 806 -0.20 -19.81 15.07
C ILE A 806 -1.17 -19.87 16.27
N PRO A 807 -1.51 -18.71 16.88
CA PRO A 807 -2.58 -18.66 17.87
C PRO A 807 -3.92 -19.01 17.21
N TYR A 808 -4.69 -19.86 17.86
CA TYR A 808 -6.05 -20.18 17.46
C TYR A 808 -7.05 -19.73 18.53
N GLY A 809 -8.13 -19.06 18.13
CA GLY A 809 -9.10 -18.51 19.09
C GLY A 809 -8.56 -17.34 19.94
N ASN A 810 -9.38 -16.89 20.90
CA ASN A 810 -9.11 -15.69 21.71
C ASN A 810 -8.33 -15.96 23.00
N SER A 811 -8.24 -17.23 23.42
CA SER A 811 -7.66 -17.63 24.70
C SER A 811 -6.16 -17.91 24.64
N ALA A 812 -5.56 -17.88 23.44
CA ALA A 812 -4.14 -18.15 23.24
C ALA A 812 -3.27 -17.08 23.91
N ASP A 813 -2.16 -17.48 24.52
CA ASP A 813 -1.13 -16.55 25.03
C ASP A 813 -0.31 -15.97 23.87
N LYS A 814 -0.91 -15.00 23.17
CA LYS A 814 -0.32 -14.36 21.99
C LYS A 814 1.04 -13.75 22.29
N CYS A 815 1.23 -13.21 23.50
CA CYS A 815 2.47 -12.57 23.90
C CYS A 815 3.62 -13.59 24.03
N LEU A 816 3.35 -14.75 24.65
CA LEU A 816 4.32 -15.84 24.69
C LEU A 816 4.67 -16.34 23.28
N LEU A 817 3.65 -16.60 22.45
CA LEU A 817 3.81 -17.14 21.11
C LEU A 817 4.64 -16.23 20.20
N GLU A 818 4.43 -14.92 20.34
CA GLU A 818 5.22 -13.90 19.67
C GLU A 818 6.67 -13.90 20.13
N LYS A 819 6.92 -13.92 21.45
CA LYS A 819 8.29 -14.00 22.01
C LYS A 819 9.02 -15.27 21.57
N VAL A 820 8.34 -16.41 21.52
CA VAL A 820 8.91 -17.69 21.06
C VAL A 820 9.29 -17.62 19.59
N ALA A 821 8.39 -17.12 18.72
CA ALA A 821 8.70 -16.95 17.30
C ALA A 821 9.90 -16.02 17.10
N ALA A 822 9.89 -14.85 17.75
CA ALA A 822 10.97 -13.87 17.68
C ALA A 822 12.31 -14.44 18.20
N ALA A 823 12.31 -15.17 19.32
CA ALA A 823 13.50 -15.80 19.87
C ALA A 823 14.16 -16.81 18.91
N SER A 824 13.35 -17.52 18.12
CA SER A 824 13.82 -18.48 17.10
C SER A 824 14.14 -17.85 15.73
N GLY A 825 13.94 -16.53 15.57
CA GLY A 825 14.08 -15.84 14.28
C GLY A 825 13.02 -16.26 13.24
N ALA A 826 11.83 -16.64 13.71
CA ALA A 826 10.70 -17.08 12.89
C ALA A 826 9.50 -16.13 13.01
N ARG A 827 8.46 -16.36 12.18
CA ARG A 827 7.26 -15.51 12.12
C ARG A 827 6.15 -15.98 13.07
N TYR A 828 5.51 -15.02 13.73
CA TYR A 828 4.21 -15.19 14.39
C TYR A 828 3.09 -14.86 13.40
N TYR A 829 2.13 -15.77 13.25
CA TYR A 829 0.99 -15.60 12.34
C TYR A 829 -0.28 -15.33 13.16
N GLY A 830 -0.50 -14.06 13.50
CA GLY A 830 -1.71 -13.64 14.19
C GLY A 830 -2.94 -13.89 13.33
N ALA A 831 -3.73 -14.93 13.62
CA ALA A 831 -5.02 -15.13 12.96
C ALA A 831 -5.97 -13.98 13.37
N GLY A 832 -6.11 -12.98 12.49
CA GLY A 832 -6.89 -11.75 12.68
C GLY A 832 -8.28 -11.96 13.23
N ALA A 833 -8.45 -12.07 14.55
CA ALA A 833 -9.72 -12.16 15.28
C ALA A 833 -10.80 -13.14 14.71
N ARG A 834 -10.45 -14.00 13.75
CA ARG A 834 -11.39 -14.80 12.96
C ARG A 834 -10.82 -16.20 12.77
N GLU A 835 -11.41 -17.16 13.48
CA GLU A 835 -11.11 -18.60 13.41
C GLU A 835 -11.30 -19.20 12.00
N SER A 836 -11.96 -18.46 11.09
CA SER A 836 -12.17 -18.84 9.69
C SER A 836 -10.93 -18.72 8.79
N LEU A 837 -9.84 -18.09 9.25
CA LEU A 837 -8.60 -17.88 8.49
C LEU A 837 -7.54 -18.98 8.70
N ILE A 838 -7.82 -19.99 9.53
CA ILE A 838 -6.78 -20.96 9.93
C ILE A 838 -6.23 -21.79 8.77
N ASN A 839 -7.07 -22.13 7.79
CA ASN A 839 -6.62 -22.79 6.57
C ASN A 839 -5.62 -21.92 5.83
N ASP A 840 -5.94 -20.64 5.71
CA ASP A 840 -5.13 -19.70 4.95
C ASP A 840 -3.78 -19.48 5.63
N VAL A 841 -3.78 -19.28 6.95
CA VAL A 841 -2.54 -19.13 7.73
C VAL A 841 -1.67 -20.39 7.64
N MET A 842 -2.26 -21.59 7.75
CA MET A 842 -1.51 -22.85 7.64
C MET A 842 -0.87 -23.02 6.26
N LEU A 843 -1.58 -22.66 5.18
CA LEU A 843 -1.04 -22.69 3.83
C LEU A 843 0.10 -21.68 3.67
N ALA A 844 -0.04 -20.46 4.20
CA ALA A 844 1.04 -19.46 4.19
C ALA A 844 2.29 -19.93 4.97
N VAL A 845 2.12 -20.55 6.15
CA VAL A 845 3.26 -21.06 6.93
C VAL A 845 3.98 -22.18 6.18
N PHE A 846 3.23 -23.16 5.66
CA PHE A 846 3.82 -24.29 4.92
C PHE A 846 4.31 -23.92 3.53
N GLY A 847 3.84 -22.80 2.96
CA GLY A 847 4.35 -22.18 1.75
C GLY A 847 5.85 -21.90 1.81
N ASN A 848 6.36 -21.47 2.99
CA ASN A 848 7.79 -21.24 3.22
C ASN A 848 8.66 -22.52 3.04
N PHE A 849 8.04 -23.70 2.92
CA PHE A 849 8.71 -24.99 2.77
C PHE A 849 8.27 -25.77 1.52
N GLY A 850 7.33 -25.21 0.75
CA GLY A 850 6.47 -25.97 -0.17
C GLY A 850 7.03 -26.21 -1.59
N THR A 851 6.17 -26.76 -2.44
CA THR A 851 6.42 -27.15 -3.84
C THR A 851 5.67 -26.25 -4.83
N GLN A 852 5.88 -26.42 -6.14
CA GLN A 852 5.10 -25.74 -7.19
C GLN A 852 3.58 -25.98 -7.12
N ALA A 853 3.15 -27.17 -6.68
CA ALA A 853 1.72 -27.46 -6.47
C ALA A 853 1.14 -26.78 -5.22
N ALA A 854 2.01 -26.33 -4.30
CA ALA A 854 1.62 -25.62 -3.10
C ALA A 854 1.25 -24.15 -3.36
N ALA A 855 1.95 -23.55 -4.31
CA ALA A 855 1.88 -22.16 -4.70
C ALA A 855 0.46 -21.71 -5.11
N ALA A 856 -0.20 -22.54 -5.93
CA ALA A 856 -1.52 -22.25 -6.50
C ALA A 856 -2.63 -22.17 -5.44
N ASN A 857 -2.35 -22.60 -4.20
CA ASN A 857 -3.28 -22.55 -3.07
C ASN A 857 -2.83 -21.53 -2.00
N LEU A 858 -1.80 -20.73 -2.25
CA LEU A 858 -1.36 -19.74 -1.28
C LEU A 858 -2.41 -18.63 -1.15
N PRO A 859 -2.87 -18.33 0.07
CA PRO A 859 -4.00 -17.46 0.30
C PRO A 859 -3.61 -15.99 0.38
N SER A 860 -4.64 -15.18 0.55
CA SER A 860 -4.63 -13.73 0.45
C SER A 860 -3.60 -13.05 1.34
N ILE A 861 -3.20 -11.85 0.93
CA ILE A 861 -2.38 -10.92 1.73
C ILE A 861 -2.94 -10.75 3.15
N GLU A 862 -4.26 -10.91 3.39
CA GLU A 862 -4.89 -10.87 4.72
C GLU A 862 -4.53 -12.04 5.65
N ALA A 863 -4.34 -13.25 5.12
CA ALA A 863 -3.83 -14.37 5.94
C ALA A 863 -2.35 -14.18 6.31
N LYS A 864 -1.66 -13.36 5.52
CA LYS A 864 -0.29 -12.87 5.76
C LYS A 864 -0.29 -11.55 6.56
N ALA A 865 -1.44 -10.90 6.72
CA ALA A 865 -1.55 -9.59 7.37
C ALA A 865 -1.43 -9.73 8.89
N ARG A 866 -0.51 -8.95 9.44
CA ARG A 866 -0.22 -8.93 10.87
C ARG A 866 -1.38 -8.31 11.64
N ILE A 867 -1.77 -8.93 12.75
CA ILE A 867 -2.47 -8.22 13.82
C ILE A 867 -1.39 -7.46 14.59
N PRO A 868 -1.54 -6.14 14.83
CA PRO A 868 -0.61 -5.39 15.68
C PRO A 868 -0.46 -6.05 17.05
N ALA A 869 0.72 -5.92 17.67
CA ALA A 869 0.88 -6.27 19.08
C ALA A 869 -0.21 -5.59 19.91
N GLY A 870 -0.91 -6.38 20.72
CA GLY A 870 -1.45 -5.84 21.96
C GLY A 870 -0.28 -5.46 22.85
N ASP A 871 -0.41 -4.38 23.64
CA ASP A 871 0.59 -3.97 24.63
C ASP A 871 1.00 -5.16 25.52
N CYS A 872 2.11 -5.82 25.19
CA CYS A 872 2.80 -6.82 26.02
C CYS A 872 3.52 -6.10 27.17
N GLY A 873 2.80 -5.28 27.94
CA GLY A 873 3.30 -4.74 29.19
C GLY A 873 3.49 -5.84 30.23
N PRO A 874 4.33 -5.62 31.27
CA PRO A 874 4.38 -6.54 32.40
C PRO A 874 2.97 -6.63 32.98
N SER A 875 2.39 -7.83 32.93
CA SER A 875 1.05 -8.12 33.45
C SER A 875 0.89 -7.49 34.83
N SER A 876 0.00 -6.51 34.94
CA SER A 876 -0.55 -6.13 36.24
C SER A 876 -1.24 -7.35 36.79
N GLY A 877 -0.62 -7.98 37.79
CA GLY A 877 -1.17 -9.15 38.45
C GLY A 877 -2.60 -8.91 38.96
N ALA A 878 -3.37 -10.00 38.90
CA ALA A 878 -4.51 -10.31 39.75
C ALA A 878 -5.39 -9.14 40.26
N GLY A 879 -6.60 -9.06 39.70
CA GLY A 879 -7.78 -8.77 40.50
C GLY A 879 -8.62 -7.58 40.01
N GLN A 880 -9.73 -7.89 39.36
CA GLN A 880 -11.06 -7.44 39.81
C GLN A 880 -12.17 -8.22 39.08
N ARG A 881 -12.99 -8.85 39.93
CA ARG A 881 -14.24 -9.62 39.76
C ARG A 881 -14.94 -9.67 38.42
#